data_AF-A0A946SYK0-F1
#
_entry.id   AF-A0A946SYK0-F1
#
_cell.length_a   1.000
_cell.length_b   1.000
_cell.length_c   1.000
_cell.angle_alpha   90.00
_cell.angle_beta   90.00
_cell.angle_gamma   90.00
#
_symmetry.space_group_name_H-M   'P 1'
#
loop_
_entity.id
_entity.type
_entity.pdbx_description
1 polymer ?
#
loop_
_entity_poly.entity_id
_entity_poly.type
_entity_poly.pdbx_seq_one_letter_code
_entity_poly.pdbx_strand_id
1 'polypeptide(L)'
;MAKKKIKIKLNANISRRDFIGGTLVGVGAALLYSCKDVINTVSKDPHGVINDSWTGYGGVGDYAISNGNVASTRDAAHLIRDGFTNKMRADAEETGEEYDMVIIGGGFSGIGAAYEFYKKYGNTKKCLILENHPVFGGEAKQNEFDVDGYKLYGPQGSNDFGPPLKDSGGLIANIYKDTGLPFDYDFVKQDPKKTKVRAPLENYYGVFWEEERYDTGYFMGKDSKTPWVINPRADKLARLPWSDKFKAELNRVFDDKKDYYTGADLDHWLDSMSYKDLLEKVMGFSPEVTEYFDPILAISMGGVGADVYSGYAAKLLEMPGTQARYTYDKSKNDHDVGAYSFPGGNAGIFRHIIKYLIPKSIKGGKSFEEILFNPINFSTLDNTENPIRMRLNATAIDISHEGLAKNADYVNVCYHVDGKIKKIKAKTVVLGIGGWVAQNIVSDIPDSIKTAYSQFHHSPILVVNVAVRNWRFLDKLGISSGRWFEGFGRFFSIRRPMITGELTQPFDPEKPAVITFYVPFNNPGYPIKVQGVLGRAELLRKSYAQYEQEVVEQMTEMFAGYGFNAERDIAGIVLNRWGHAYISPQPGFHFGINGEEAPKEVVRKGFGRIQFGHSELSGYMSHTLALIEGSRAAIDVMKHIN
;
A
#
# COMPACT_ATOMS: atom_id res chain seq x y z
N MET A 1 17.53 -41.84 -7.78
CA MET A 1 16.69 -42.00 -6.57
C MET A 1 15.63 -40.91 -6.58
N ALA A 2 14.36 -41.28 -6.65
CA ALA A 2 13.24 -40.34 -6.78
C ALA A 2 13.02 -39.57 -5.47
N LYS A 3 13.08 -38.23 -5.52
CA LYS A 3 12.75 -37.34 -4.40
C LYS A 3 11.27 -37.56 -4.02
N LYS A 4 11.05 -38.15 -2.83
CA LYS A 4 9.72 -38.30 -2.22
C LYS A 4 9.21 -36.89 -1.88
N LYS A 5 8.33 -36.31 -2.70
CA LYS A 5 7.59 -35.08 -2.35
C LYS A 5 6.80 -35.38 -1.07
N ILE A 6 7.22 -34.81 0.06
CA ILE A 6 6.42 -34.81 1.28
C ILE A 6 5.20 -33.95 0.97
N LYS A 7 4.05 -34.58 0.71
CA LYS A 7 2.77 -33.88 0.69
C LYS A 7 2.49 -33.45 2.13
N ILE A 8 2.77 -32.19 2.45
CA ILE A 8 2.26 -31.56 3.67
C ILE A 8 0.73 -31.46 3.47
N LYS A 9 0.02 -32.45 4.00
CA LYS A 9 -1.45 -32.44 4.05
C LYS A 9 -1.81 -31.58 5.25
N LEU A 10 -2.04 -30.28 5.04
CA LEU A 10 -2.72 -29.46 6.04
C LEU A 10 -4.09 -30.12 6.26
N ASN A 11 -4.36 -30.58 7.49
CA ASN A 11 -5.71 -31.03 7.81
C ASN A 11 -6.68 -29.88 7.53
N ALA A 12 -7.87 -30.22 7.04
CA ALA A 12 -8.95 -29.29 6.71
C ALA A 12 -9.52 -28.53 7.94
N ASN A 13 -8.79 -28.46 9.05
CA ASN A 13 -9.21 -27.92 10.34
C ASN A 13 -8.59 -26.55 10.69
N ILE A 14 -7.72 -25.99 9.85
CA ILE A 14 -7.31 -24.58 9.99
C ILE A 14 -8.47 -23.73 9.46
N SER A 15 -9.32 -23.22 10.37
CA SER A 15 -10.45 -22.29 10.18
C SER A 15 -11.49 -22.53 9.05
N ARG A 16 -11.42 -23.61 8.27
CA ARG A 16 -12.38 -23.92 7.18
C ARG A 16 -13.83 -24.15 7.64
N ARG A 17 -14.09 -24.22 8.94
CA ARG A 17 -15.32 -24.85 9.46
C ARG A 17 -16.60 -24.03 9.28
N ASP A 18 -16.53 -22.80 8.80
CA ASP A 18 -17.72 -22.03 8.35
C ASP A 18 -17.67 -21.59 6.88
N PHE A 19 -16.77 -22.16 6.07
CA PHE A 19 -16.46 -21.59 4.74
C PHE A 19 -16.61 -22.58 3.58
N ILE A 20 -17.85 -23.05 3.38
CA ILE A 20 -18.29 -23.60 2.09
C ILE A 20 -19.58 -22.87 1.71
N GLY A 21 -19.42 -21.69 1.10
CA GLY A 21 -20.44 -21.04 0.29
C GLY A 21 -20.07 -21.23 -1.18
N GLY A 22 -20.97 -21.81 -1.96
CA GLY A 22 -20.73 -22.22 -3.35
C GLY A 22 -20.20 -21.11 -4.24
N THR A 23 -19.26 -21.49 -5.10
CA THR A 23 -18.71 -20.69 -6.18
C THR A 23 -19.84 -20.18 -7.08
N LEU A 24 -19.98 -18.86 -7.25
CA LEU A 24 -20.64 -18.28 -8.42
C LEU A 24 -19.93 -16.99 -8.82
N VAL A 25 -19.24 -17.11 -9.96
CA VAL A 25 -18.64 -16.04 -10.76
C VAL A 25 -19.73 -15.02 -11.08
N GLY A 26 -19.65 -13.81 -10.51
CA GLY A 26 -20.78 -12.86 -10.56
C GLY A 26 -20.52 -11.50 -11.20
N VAL A 27 -19.28 -11.00 -11.28
CA VAL A 27 -19.04 -9.61 -11.74
C VAL A 27 -18.71 -9.55 -13.23
N GLY A 28 -17.74 -10.33 -13.70
CA GLY A 28 -17.42 -10.40 -15.15
C GLY A 28 -18.54 -11.02 -15.98
N ALA A 29 -19.31 -11.94 -15.39
CA ALA A 29 -20.48 -12.55 -16.02
C ALA A 29 -21.63 -11.56 -16.16
N ALA A 30 -22.00 -10.82 -15.11
CA ALA A 30 -23.10 -9.85 -15.16
C ALA A 30 -22.93 -8.77 -16.24
N LEU A 31 -21.68 -8.40 -16.55
CA LEU A 31 -21.36 -7.43 -17.62
C LEU A 31 -21.46 -8.01 -19.04
N LEU A 32 -21.23 -9.32 -19.20
CA LEU A 32 -21.53 -10.05 -20.43
C LEU A 32 -23.04 -10.36 -20.58
N TYR A 33 -23.78 -10.44 -19.47
CA TYR A 33 -25.23 -10.73 -19.41
C TYR A 33 -26.15 -9.50 -19.57
N SER A 34 -25.64 -8.36 -20.03
CA SER A 34 -26.49 -7.25 -20.49
C SER A 34 -27.26 -7.56 -21.80
N CYS A 35 -27.09 -8.76 -22.37
CA CYS A 35 -28.04 -9.35 -23.30
C CYS A 35 -29.11 -10.15 -22.53
N LYS A 36 -30.37 -9.75 -22.72
CA LYS A 36 -31.56 -10.19 -21.98
C LYS A 36 -31.73 -11.71 -21.85
N ASP A 37 -32.41 -12.07 -20.75
CA ASP A 37 -32.97 -13.36 -20.33
C ASP A 37 -32.03 -14.32 -19.58
N VAL A 38 -32.18 -14.37 -18.24
CA VAL A 38 -32.45 -15.56 -17.41
C VAL A 38 -32.49 -15.18 -15.91
N ILE A 39 -33.74 -15.14 -15.42
CA ILE A 39 -34.34 -15.44 -14.09
C ILE A 39 -33.50 -15.43 -12.80
N ASN A 40 -33.99 -14.59 -11.88
CA ASN A 40 -34.23 -14.76 -10.44
C ASN A 40 -33.61 -15.98 -9.73
N THR A 41 -32.57 -15.75 -8.92
CA THR A 41 -32.45 -16.20 -7.53
C THR A 41 -31.22 -15.56 -6.91
N VAL A 42 -31.38 -14.46 -6.16
CA VAL A 42 -30.32 -13.93 -5.29
C VAL A 42 -30.93 -13.71 -3.91
N SER A 43 -30.39 -14.40 -2.90
CA SER A 43 -30.76 -14.22 -1.50
C SER A 43 -30.38 -12.83 -1.03
N LYS A 44 -31.29 -12.16 -0.32
CA LYS A 44 -31.10 -10.83 0.29
C LYS A 44 -30.33 -10.91 1.62
N ASP A 45 -29.09 -11.40 1.61
CA ASP A 45 -28.21 -11.29 2.78
C ASP A 45 -26.91 -10.57 2.41
N PRO A 46 -26.66 -9.33 2.89
CA PRO A 46 -25.48 -8.55 2.55
C PRO A 46 -24.19 -8.98 3.29
N HIS A 47 -24.25 -10.01 4.14
CA HIS A 47 -23.15 -10.34 5.08
C HIS A 47 -22.52 -11.74 4.89
N GLY A 48 -22.87 -12.47 3.83
CA GLY A 48 -22.20 -13.73 3.49
C GLY A 48 -20.80 -13.48 2.94
N VAL A 49 -19.77 -14.06 3.57
CA VAL A 49 -18.38 -13.85 3.17
C VAL A 49 -18.12 -14.55 1.82
N ILE A 50 -18.00 -13.75 0.76
CA ILE A 50 -17.71 -14.21 -0.61
C ILE A 50 -16.19 -14.36 -0.73
N ASN A 51 -15.66 -15.59 -0.72
CA ASN A 51 -14.27 -15.83 -1.16
C ASN A 51 -14.24 -16.61 -2.46
N ASP A 52 -14.02 -15.88 -3.55
CA ASP A 52 -13.54 -16.48 -4.77
C ASP A 52 -12.12 -17.09 -4.55
N SER A 53 -11.75 -18.07 -5.36
CA SER A 53 -10.47 -18.78 -5.24
C SER A 53 -9.23 -17.90 -5.41
N TRP A 54 -9.41 -16.70 -5.97
CA TRP A 54 -8.32 -15.74 -6.18
C TRP A 54 -8.14 -14.86 -4.95
N THR A 55 -9.21 -14.22 -4.44
CA THR A 55 -9.17 -13.39 -3.22
C THR A 55 -8.77 -14.23 -2.00
N GLY A 56 -9.54 -15.28 -1.71
CA GLY A 56 -9.36 -16.15 -0.53
C GLY A 56 -9.51 -15.43 0.82
N TYR A 57 -9.15 -16.09 1.93
CA TYR A 57 -9.43 -15.58 3.29
C TYR A 57 -8.89 -14.17 3.53
N GLY A 58 -9.78 -13.24 3.89
CA GLY A 58 -9.48 -11.82 4.11
C GLY A 58 -9.44 -11.39 5.59
N GLY A 59 -9.61 -12.33 6.54
CA GLY A 59 -9.68 -12.03 7.97
C GLY A 59 -11.10 -12.00 8.52
N VAL A 60 -11.29 -11.27 9.61
CA VAL A 60 -12.60 -10.97 10.22
C VAL A 60 -12.89 -9.46 10.17
N GLY A 61 -14.06 -9.04 10.67
CA GLY A 61 -14.42 -7.63 10.77
C GLY A 61 -14.77 -6.97 9.44
N ASP A 62 -14.88 -5.64 9.45
CA ASP A 62 -15.39 -4.86 8.31
C ASP A 62 -14.50 -4.97 7.07
N TYR A 63 -13.20 -5.20 7.26
CA TYR A 63 -12.22 -5.27 6.18
C TYR A 63 -12.06 -6.67 5.55
N ALA A 64 -12.76 -7.69 6.05
CA ALA A 64 -12.63 -9.08 5.60
C ALA A 64 -12.93 -9.30 4.11
N ILE A 65 -13.67 -8.39 3.48
CA ILE A 65 -14.04 -8.43 2.06
C ILE A 65 -13.24 -7.43 1.21
N SER A 66 -12.18 -6.83 1.76
CA SER A 66 -11.43 -5.74 1.14
C SER A 66 -9.93 -5.85 1.40
N ASN A 67 -9.33 -7.04 1.25
CA ASN A 67 -7.89 -7.28 1.39
C ASN A 67 -7.12 -7.04 0.07
N GLY A 68 -6.41 -5.92 -0.03
CA GLY A 68 -5.81 -5.48 -1.29
C GLY A 68 -6.84 -5.11 -2.35
N ASN A 69 -6.47 -5.27 -3.62
CA ASN A 69 -7.42 -5.32 -4.74
C ASN A 69 -8.10 -6.69 -4.74
N VAL A 70 -9.42 -6.72 -4.63
CA VAL A 70 -10.24 -7.95 -4.67
C VAL A 70 -10.74 -8.25 -6.07
N ALA A 71 -11.18 -9.48 -6.33
CA ALA A 71 -11.59 -9.92 -7.67
C ALA A 71 -12.67 -9.03 -8.30
N SER A 72 -13.68 -8.60 -7.53
CA SER A 72 -14.75 -7.73 -8.02
C SER A 72 -14.23 -6.38 -8.52
N THR A 73 -13.32 -5.76 -7.78
CA THR A 73 -12.68 -4.50 -8.16
C THR A 73 -11.79 -4.66 -9.39
N ARG A 74 -11.04 -5.77 -9.48
CA ARG A 74 -10.22 -6.11 -10.64
C ARG A 74 -11.08 -6.29 -11.91
N ASP A 75 -12.16 -7.05 -11.81
CA ASP A 75 -13.01 -7.39 -12.95
C ASP A 75 -13.73 -6.15 -13.50
N ALA A 76 -14.21 -5.26 -12.63
CA ALA A 76 -14.75 -3.97 -13.04
C ALA A 76 -13.71 -3.11 -13.79
N ALA A 77 -12.46 -3.07 -13.30
CA ALA A 77 -11.38 -2.33 -13.95
C ALA A 77 -10.97 -2.93 -15.31
N HIS A 78 -11.08 -4.25 -15.48
CA HIS A 78 -10.80 -4.88 -16.77
C HIS A 78 -11.75 -4.44 -17.88
N LEU A 79 -13.00 -4.12 -17.57
CA LEU A 79 -13.98 -3.68 -18.57
C LEU A 79 -13.70 -2.27 -19.09
N ILE A 80 -13.16 -1.41 -18.24
CA ILE A 80 -12.62 -0.10 -18.63
C ILE A 80 -11.44 -0.30 -19.59
N ARG A 81 -10.47 -1.15 -19.20
CA ARG A 81 -9.29 -1.47 -20.02
C ARG A 81 -9.68 -2.05 -21.39
N ASP A 82 -10.70 -2.90 -21.43
CA ASP A 82 -11.11 -3.62 -22.64
C ASP A 82 -12.04 -2.78 -23.55
N GLY A 83 -12.23 -1.49 -23.25
CA GLY A 83 -12.85 -0.51 -24.14
C GLY A 83 -14.39 -0.53 -24.17
N PHE A 84 -15.04 -1.17 -23.21
CA PHE A 84 -16.51 -1.27 -23.15
C PHE A 84 -17.21 0.02 -22.68
N THR A 85 -16.45 1.03 -22.23
CA THR A 85 -16.96 2.30 -21.68
C THR A 85 -17.98 2.99 -22.59
N ASN A 86 -17.73 3.05 -23.91
CA ASN A 86 -18.61 3.74 -24.85
C ASN A 86 -20.01 3.11 -24.91
N LYS A 87 -20.09 1.78 -24.87
CA LYS A 87 -21.36 1.04 -24.83
C LYS A 87 -22.05 1.23 -23.48
N MET A 88 -21.29 1.14 -22.38
CA MET A 88 -21.82 1.32 -21.02
C MET A 88 -22.39 2.73 -20.78
N ARG A 89 -21.79 3.76 -21.39
CA ARG A 89 -22.25 5.15 -21.28
C ARG A 89 -23.60 5.39 -21.97
N ALA A 90 -23.89 4.67 -23.06
CA ALA A 90 -25.13 4.86 -23.81
C ALA A 90 -26.37 4.46 -22.98
N ASP A 91 -26.21 3.52 -22.05
CA ASP A 91 -27.27 3.01 -21.17
C ASP A 91 -27.23 3.63 -19.77
N ALA A 92 -26.49 4.74 -19.57
CA ALA A 92 -26.34 5.36 -18.26
C ALA A 92 -27.65 5.99 -17.76
N GLU A 93 -28.07 5.62 -16.55
CA GLU A 93 -29.22 6.18 -15.86
C GLU A 93 -28.86 7.57 -15.29
N GLU A 94 -29.50 8.62 -15.82
CA GLU A 94 -29.38 9.98 -15.27
C GLU A 94 -30.04 10.03 -13.88
N THR A 95 -29.24 10.26 -12.85
CA THR A 95 -29.73 10.28 -11.46
C THR A 95 -30.39 11.61 -11.07
N GLY A 96 -30.08 12.68 -11.81
CA GLY A 96 -30.42 14.05 -11.43
C GLY A 96 -29.59 14.61 -10.26
N GLU A 97 -28.62 13.87 -9.72
CA GLU A 97 -27.74 14.40 -8.67
C GLU A 97 -26.71 15.38 -9.26
N GLU A 98 -26.54 16.51 -8.58
CA GLU A 98 -25.53 17.53 -8.88
C GLU A 98 -24.70 17.84 -7.63
N TYR A 99 -23.39 17.98 -7.82
CA TYR A 99 -22.41 18.25 -6.77
C TYR A 99 -21.52 19.43 -7.11
N ASP A 100 -21.05 20.16 -6.09
CA ASP A 100 -20.04 21.20 -6.30
C ASP A 100 -18.66 20.58 -6.57
N MET A 101 -18.38 19.42 -5.95
CA MET A 101 -17.17 18.63 -6.22
C MET A 101 -17.47 17.13 -6.22
N VAL A 102 -16.98 16.41 -7.21
CA VAL A 102 -16.88 14.95 -7.17
C VAL A 102 -15.42 14.55 -7.06
N ILE A 103 -15.11 13.66 -6.13
CA ILE A 103 -13.78 13.09 -5.90
C ILE A 103 -13.81 11.64 -6.33
N ILE A 104 -12.88 11.24 -7.18
CA ILE A 104 -12.72 9.86 -7.63
C ILE A 104 -11.60 9.21 -6.83
N GLY A 105 -11.94 8.15 -6.08
CA GLY A 105 -11.05 7.42 -5.18
C GLY A 105 -11.22 7.85 -3.71
N GLY A 106 -11.43 6.89 -2.82
CA GLY A 106 -11.55 7.06 -1.37
C GLY A 106 -10.28 6.65 -0.59
N GLY A 107 -9.10 6.82 -1.21
CA GLY A 107 -7.79 6.72 -0.54
C GLY A 107 -7.34 8.07 0.06
N PHE A 108 -6.09 8.14 0.54
CA PHE A 108 -5.56 9.35 1.18
C PHE A 108 -5.58 10.60 0.29
N SER A 109 -5.34 10.46 -1.02
CA SER A 109 -5.50 11.56 -1.96
C SER A 109 -6.94 12.08 -2.01
N GLY A 110 -7.92 11.18 -2.10
CA GLY A 110 -9.32 11.58 -2.13
C GLY A 110 -9.79 12.21 -0.82
N ILE A 111 -9.39 11.65 0.33
CA ILE A 111 -9.79 12.19 1.63
C ILE A 111 -9.07 13.52 1.94
N GLY A 112 -7.86 13.74 1.43
CA GLY A 112 -7.16 15.03 1.50
C GLY A 112 -7.88 16.12 0.69
N ALA A 113 -8.41 15.78 -0.48
CA ALA A 113 -9.27 16.68 -1.25
C ALA A 113 -10.58 17.00 -0.51
N ALA A 114 -11.23 15.98 0.05
CA ALA A 114 -12.46 16.14 0.81
C ALA A 114 -12.27 17.00 2.07
N TYR A 115 -11.12 16.85 2.74
CA TYR A 115 -10.74 17.67 3.88
C TYR A 115 -10.63 19.16 3.53
N GLU A 116 -9.91 19.53 2.46
CA GLU A 116 -9.81 20.94 2.05
C GLU A 116 -11.16 21.50 1.56
N PHE A 117 -11.95 20.69 0.87
CA PHE A 117 -13.31 21.08 0.49
C PHE A 117 -14.17 21.39 1.72
N TYR A 118 -14.18 20.48 2.71
CA TYR A 118 -14.95 20.64 3.93
C TYR A 118 -14.46 21.82 4.76
N LYS A 119 -13.14 22.01 4.86
CA LYS A 119 -12.53 23.16 5.55
C LYS A 119 -12.96 24.49 4.94
N LYS A 120 -13.08 24.57 3.60
CA LYS A 120 -13.49 25.79 2.90
C LYS A 120 -14.99 26.06 2.97
N TYR A 121 -15.81 25.04 2.81
CA TYR A 121 -17.26 25.22 2.58
C TYR A 121 -18.15 24.71 3.71
N GLY A 122 -17.62 23.92 4.65
CA GLY A 122 -18.39 23.26 5.70
C GLY A 122 -19.60 22.53 5.10
N ASN A 123 -20.80 22.91 5.56
CA ASN A 123 -22.06 22.31 5.12
C ASN A 123 -22.76 23.07 3.98
N THR A 124 -22.13 24.09 3.39
CA THR A 124 -22.77 24.98 2.40
C THR A 124 -22.69 24.47 0.96
N LYS A 125 -21.86 23.46 0.70
CA LYS A 125 -21.62 22.87 -0.62
C LYS A 125 -21.60 21.35 -0.52
N LYS A 126 -21.89 20.67 -1.62
CA LYS A 126 -22.02 19.20 -1.68
C LYS A 126 -20.81 18.56 -2.34
N CYS A 127 -20.24 17.56 -1.68
CA CYS A 127 -19.16 16.73 -2.22
C CYS A 127 -19.51 15.24 -2.20
N LEU A 128 -19.21 14.53 -3.28
CA LEU A 128 -19.32 13.07 -3.37
C LEU A 128 -17.96 12.45 -3.66
N ILE A 129 -17.59 11.46 -2.85
CA ILE A 129 -16.45 10.58 -3.09
C ILE A 129 -16.99 9.27 -3.70
N LEU A 130 -16.46 8.87 -4.85
CA LEU A 130 -16.72 7.56 -5.47
C LEU A 130 -15.54 6.63 -5.18
N GLU A 131 -15.80 5.53 -4.47
CA GLU A 131 -14.80 4.51 -4.10
C GLU A 131 -15.18 3.16 -4.70
N ASN A 132 -14.25 2.53 -5.40
CA ASN A 132 -14.51 1.28 -6.12
C ASN A 132 -14.46 0.04 -5.21
N HIS A 133 -13.82 0.13 -4.05
CA HIS A 133 -13.78 -0.94 -3.07
C HIS A 133 -15.02 -0.97 -2.16
N PRO A 134 -15.31 -2.12 -1.54
CA PRO A 134 -16.36 -2.25 -0.53
C PRO A 134 -16.01 -1.57 0.80
N VAL A 135 -14.76 -1.17 1.00
CA VAL A 135 -14.29 -0.41 2.16
C VAL A 135 -13.28 0.63 1.71
N PHE A 136 -13.40 1.85 2.22
CA PHE A 136 -12.49 2.97 1.94
C PHE A 136 -11.07 2.75 2.49
N GLY A 137 -10.16 3.67 2.14
CA GLY A 137 -8.81 3.75 2.70
C GLY A 137 -7.71 3.53 1.67
N GLY A 138 -8.03 3.01 0.48
CA GLY A 138 -7.01 2.61 -0.51
C GLY A 138 -6.04 1.60 0.12
N GLU A 139 -4.74 1.87 0.06
CA GLU A 139 -3.73 1.01 0.69
C GLU A 139 -3.67 1.08 2.22
N ALA A 140 -4.36 2.06 2.83
CA ALA A 140 -4.45 2.25 4.27
C ALA A 140 -5.62 1.48 4.89
N LYS A 141 -5.86 0.26 4.41
CA LYS A 141 -6.79 -0.69 5.01
C LYS A 141 -6.06 -1.58 6.01
N GLN A 142 -6.82 -2.23 6.89
CA GLN A 142 -6.28 -3.18 7.88
C GLN A 142 -6.77 -4.59 7.62
N ASN A 143 -6.04 -5.60 8.10
CA ASN A 143 -6.57 -6.94 8.30
C ASN A 143 -6.84 -7.16 9.78
N GLU A 144 -7.85 -7.97 10.09
CA GLU A 144 -8.24 -8.29 11.46
C GLU A 144 -8.29 -9.82 11.64
N PHE A 145 -7.87 -10.28 12.82
CA PHE A 145 -7.89 -11.69 13.20
C PHE A 145 -8.40 -11.84 14.63
N ASP A 146 -9.20 -12.87 14.88
CA ASP A 146 -9.50 -13.36 16.22
C ASP A 146 -8.69 -14.64 16.47
N VAL A 147 -7.74 -14.59 17.41
CA VAL A 147 -6.83 -15.71 17.71
C VAL A 147 -6.75 -15.94 19.20
N ASP A 148 -7.26 -17.08 19.66
CA ASP A 148 -7.16 -17.53 21.06
C ASP A 148 -7.61 -16.46 22.09
N GLY A 149 -8.68 -15.71 21.76
CA GLY A 149 -9.23 -14.64 22.58
C GLY A 149 -8.59 -13.26 22.40
N TYR A 150 -7.59 -13.13 21.51
CA TYR A 150 -6.96 -11.87 21.15
C TYR A 150 -7.47 -11.35 19.82
N LYS A 151 -7.73 -10.04 19.75
CA LYS A 151 -7.89 -9.31 18.50
C LYS A 151 -6.53 -8.86 17.98
N LEU A 152 -6.20 -9.23 16.76
CA LEU A 152 -4.94 -8.86 16.13
C LEU A 152 -5.20 -8.10 14.83
N TYR A 153 -4.29 -7.20 14.51
CA TYR A 153 -4.37 -6.34 13.34
C TYR A 153 -3.03 -6.33 12.59
N GLY A 154 -3.11 -6.14 11.27
CA GLY A 154 -1.95 -5.93 10.40
C GLY A 154 -2.25 -4.93 9.27
N PRO A 155 -1.24 -4.22 8.77
CA PRO A 155 -1.39 -3.30 7.64
C PRO A 155 -1.65 -4.06 6.34
N GLN A 156 -2.48 -3.53 5.44
CA GLN A 156 -2.60 -4.09 4.09
C GLN A 156 -1.53 -3.58 3.12
N GLY A 157 -0.95 -2.42 3.39
CA GLY A 157 0.04 -1.76 2.53
C GLY A 157 0.66 -0.56 3.24
N SER A 158 -0.12 0.51 3.38
CA SER A 158 0.33 1.74 4.07
C SER A 158 0.52 1.47 5.57
N ASN A 159 1.78 1.48 6.02
CA ASN A 159 2.15 0.94 7.33
C ASN A 159 2.71 1.98 8.29
N ASP A 160 3.85 2.55 7.96
CA ASP A 160 4.62 3.43 8.84
C ASP A 160 4.20 4.90 8.69
N PHE A 161 4.39 5.65 9.76
CA PHE A 161 4.20 7.09 9.80
C PHE A 161 5.09 7.73 10.88
N GLY A 162 5.39 9.02 10.70
CA GLY A 162 5.93 9.89 11.73
C GLY A 162 4.91 10.99 12.06
N PRO A 163 4.65 11.30 13.34
CA PRO A 163 3.78 12.41 13.71
C PRO A 163 4.41 13.73 13.24
N PRO A 164 3.61 14.69 12.74
CA PRO A 164 4.13 16.01 12.44
C PRO A 164 4.50 16.74 13.74
N LEU A 165 5.37 17.76 13.64
CA LEU A 165 5.61 18.65 14.77
C LEU A 165 4.31 19.34 15.21
N LYS A 166 3.99 19.27 16.50
CA LYS A 166 2.74 19.78 17.08
C LYS A 166 2.47 21.26 16.78
N ASP A 167 3.51 22.08 16.84
CA ASP A 167 3.42 23.52 16.61
C ASP A 167 3.51 23.90 15.12
N SER A 168 3.65 22.92 14.21
CA SER A 168 3.63 23.17 12.78
C SER A 168 2.25 23.68 12.32
N GLY A 169 2.27 24.66 11.41
CA GLY A 169 1.09 25.13 10.69
C GLY A 169 0.82 24.38 9.37
N GLY A 170 1.63 23.36 9.07
CA GLY A 170 1.50 22.56 7.85
C GLY A 170 0.22 21.72 7.81
N LEU A 171 -0.19 21.32 6.60
CA LEU A 171 -1.41 20.54 6.36
C LEU A 171 -1.55 19.34 7.30
N ILE A 172 -0.51 18.52 7.42
CA ILE A 172 -0.56 17.29 8.22
C ILE A 172 -0.77 17.59 9.71
N ALA A 173 -0.12 18.61 10.25
CA ALA A 173 -0.33 19.02 11.65
C ALA A 173 -1.74 19.56 11.89
N ASN A 174 -2.32 20.28 10.92
CA ASN A 174 -3.70 20.74 10.99
C ASN A 174 -4.69 19.58 10.96
N ILE A 175 -4.48 18.60 10.07
CA ILE A 175 -5.29 17.36 10.05
C ILE A 175 -5.24 16.68 11.42
N TYR A 176 -4.06 16.56 12.03
CA TYR A 176 -3.96 15.94 13.35
C TYR A 176 -4.77 16.69 14.41
N LYS A 177 -4.66 18.03 14.44
CA LYS A 177 -5.42 18.90 15.36
C LYS A 177 -6.94 18.77 15.16
N ASP A 178 -7.40 18.83 13.92
CA ASP A 178 -8.83 18.86 13.59
C ASP A 178 -9.50 17.50 13.81
N THR A 179 -8.77 16.41 13.56
CA THR A 179 -9.30 15.03 13.67
C THR A 179 -9.09 14.40 15.04
N GLY A 180 -8.37 15.07 15.94
CA GLY A 180 -8.04 14.56 17.27
C GLY A 180 -7.04 13.39 17.26
N LEU A 181 -6.20 13.29 16.22
CA LEU A 181 -5.09 12.34 16.22
C LEU A 181 -4.05 12.73 17.29
N PRO A 182 -3.53 11.78 18.08
CA PRO A 182 -2.45 12.05 19.01
C PRO A 182 -1.16 12.47 18.28
N PHE A 183 -0.34 13.30 18.94
CA PHE A 183 1.01 13.64 18.48
C PHE A 183 2.08 12.74 19.15
N ASP A 184 1.71 12.13 20.27
CA ASP A 184 2.57 11.29 21.10
C ASP A 184 1.93 9.91 21.25
N TYR A 185 2.76 8.87 21.24
CA TYR A 185 2.31 7.48 21.26
C TYR A 185 3.17 6.65 22.21
N ASP A 186 2.51 5.81 23.00
CA ASP A 186 3.17 4.84 23.87
C ASP A 186 3.12 3.43 23.25
N PHE A 187 4.13 2.63 23.58
CA PHE A 187 4.27 1.27 23.08
C PHE A 187 4.51 0.31 24.25
N VAL A 188 4.09 -0.94 24.07
CA VAL A 188 4.28 -2.00 25.07
C VAL A 188 5.77 -2.10 25.38
N LYS A 189 6.15 -1.95 26.64
CA LYS A 189 7.56 -2.09 27.03
C LYS A 189 7.99 -3.55 26.92
N GLN A 190 9.20 -3.79 26.42
CA GLN A 190 9.77 -5.13 26.41
C GLN A 190 9.96 -5.61 27.86
N ASP A 191 9.38 -6.77 28.19
CA ASP A 191 9.63 -7.45 29.46
C ASP A 191 10.84 -8.39 29.30
N PRO A 192 12.00 -8.08 29.89
CA PRO A 192 13.21 -8.89 29.74
C PRO A 192 13.10 -10.27 30.40
N LYS A 193 12.07 -10.51 31.24
CA LYS A 193 11.77 -11.84 31.78
C LYS A 193 11.06 -12.74 30.76
N LYS A 194 10.42 -12.16 29.75
CA LYS A 194 9.66 -12.87 28.72
C LYS A 194 10.45 -13.03 27.43
N THR A 195 11.14 -11.98 26.99
CA THR A 195 11.90 -11.99 25.74
C THR A 195 13.08 -11.03 25.79
N LYS A 196 14.17 -11.41 25.12
CA LYS A 196 15.33 -10.55 24.88
C LYS A 196 15.35 -9.95 23.48
N VAL A 197 14.42 -10.34 22.61
CA VAL A 197 14.33 -9.89 21.23
C VAL A 197 13.96 -8.42 21.17
N ARG A 198 14.83 -7.61 20.55
CA ARG A 198 14.58 -6.20 20.21
C ARG A 198 13.74 -6.15 18.94
N ALA A 199 12.59 -5.48 19.01
CA ALA A 199 11.66 -5.33 17.90
C ALA A 199 11.36 -3.85 17.61
N PRO A 200 11.14 -3.50 16.33
CA PRO A 200 10.74 -2.16 15.90
C PRO A 200 9.37 -1.74 16.44
N LEU A 201 9.10 -0.43 16.44
CA LEU A 201 7.76 0.14 16.69
C LEU A 201 6.84 0.10 15.46
N GLU A 202 7.38 -0.34 14.33
CA GLU A 202 6.74 -0.48 13.03
C GLU A 202 7.22 -1.80 12.37
N ASN A 203 6.91 -2.10 11.09
CA ASN A 203 7.15 -3.45 10.51
C ASN A 203 8.25 -3.50 9.43
N TYR A 204 9.00 -2.42 9.22
CA TYR A 204 9.72 -2.19 7.98
C TYR A 204 11.17 -1.73 8.18
N TYR A 205 11.44 -0.77 9.08
CA TYR A 205 12.78 -0.22 9.28
C TYR A 205 13.78 -1.26 9.77
N GLY A 206 13.32 -2.25 10.56
CA GLY A 206 14.16 -3.36 11.00
C GLY A 206 14.65 -4.29 9.88
N VAL A 207 14.12 -4.14 8.67
CA VAL A 207 14.54 -4.89 7.49
C VAL A 207 15.78 -4.27 6.82
N PHE A 208 15.97 -2.95 6.93
CA PHE A 208 17.09 -2.26 6.25
C PHE A 208 17.62 -1.03 7.02
N TRP A 209 16.85 0.06 7.15
CA TRP A 209 17.37 1.36 7.62
C TRP A 209 17.84 1.40 9.07
N GLU A 210 17.27 0.57 9.94
CA GLU A 210 17.63 0.50 11.36
C GLU A 210 17.89 -0.95 11.76
N GLU A 211 18.41 -1.77 10.84
CA GLU A 211 18.62 -3.20 11.10
C GLU A 211 19.59 -3.45 12.27
N GLU A 212 20.56 -2.55 12.53
CA GLU A 212 21.46 -2.66 13.68
C GLU A 212 20.75 -2.39 15.04
N ARG A 213 19.63 -1.67 15.02
CA ARG A 213 18.87 -1.32 16.24
C ARG A 213 18.08 -2.50 16.78
N TYR A 214 17.62 -3.37 15.90
CA TYR A 214 16.75 -4.49 16.22
C TYR A 214 17.48 -5.83 16.06
N ASP A 215 16.81 -6.92 16.41
CA ASP A 215 17.37 -8.25 16.18
C ASP A 215 16.88 -8.80 14.84
N THR A 216 17.75 -8.70 13.82
CA THR A 216 17.44 -9.03 12.43
C THR A 216 18.28 -10.22 11.96
N GLY A 217 17.61 -11.24 11.38
CA GLY A 217 18.25 -12.44 10.87
C GLY A 217 18.34 -12.48 9.35
N TYR A 218 19.45 -12.99 8.81
CA TYR A 218 19.58 -13.35 7.40
C TYR A 218 19.49 -14.87 7.25
N PHE A 219 18.49 -15.34 6.51
CA PHE A 219 18.32 -16.75 6.18
C PHE A 219 19.05 -17.08 4.88
N MET A 220 20.04 -17.95 4.99
CA MET A 220 20.94 -18.38 3.92
C MET A 220 20.48 -19.68 3.24
N GLY A 221 19.28 -20.14 3.56
CA GLY A 221 18.71 -21.37 3.02
C GLY A 221 18.84 -22.57 3.97
N LYS A 222 17.89 -23.51 3.86
CA LYS A 222 17.81 -24.68 4.76
C LYS A 222 19.00 -25.63 4.63
N ASP A 223 19.62 -25.65 3.45
CA ASP A 223 20.74 -26.53 3.13
C ASP A 223 22.10 -25.85 3.45
N SER A 224 22.09 -24.60 3.93
CA SER A 224 23.29 -23.93 4.42
C SER A 224 23.79 -24.56 5.73
N LYS A 225 25.12 -24.63 5.90
CA LYS A 225 25.74 -25.06 7.17
C LYS A 225 25.28 -24.21 8.36
N THR A 226 25.06 -22.92 8.11
CA THR A 226 24.53 -21.96 9.07
C THR A 226 23.31 -21.30 8.42
N PRO A 227 22.10 -21.86 8.61
CA PRO A 227 20.89 -21.37 7.95
C PRO A 227 20.56 -19.92 8.33
N TRP A 228 20.83 -19.52 9.58
CA TRP A 228 20.57 -18.18 10.07
C TRP A 228 21.83 -17.47 10.54
N VAL A 229 22.06 -16.25 10.06
CA VAL A 229 23.06 -15.33 10.59
C VAL A 229 22.35 -14.15 11.25
N ILE A 230 22.44 -14.06 12.57
CA ILE A 230 21.74 -13.02 13.35
C ILE A 230 22.62 -11.78 13.49
N ASN A 231 22.02 -10.60 13.29
CA ASN A 231 22.64 -9.28 13.33
C ASN A 231 23.90 -9.23 12.44
N PRO A 232 23.80 -9.52 11.14
CA PRO A 232 24.95 -9.68 10.25
C PRO A 232 25.77 -8.39 10.07
N ARG A 233 25.19 -7.21 10.33
CA ARG A 233 25.91 -5.93 10.29
C ARG A 233 26.83 -5.69 11.48
N ALA A 234 26.55 -6.33 12.63
CA ALA A 234 27.29 -6.11 13.87
C ALA A 234 28.77 -6.49 13.74
N ASP A 235 29.09 -7.46 12.88
CA ASP A 235 30.44 -7.90 12.55
C ASP A 235 30.82 -7.60 11.10
N LYS A 236 30.23 -6.56 10.50
CA LYS A 236 30.49 -6.16 9.11
C LYS A 236 30.38 -7.33 8.13
N LEU A 237 29.32 -8.14 8.27
CA LEU A 237 28.99 -9.26 7.37
C LEU A 237 29.97 -10.44 7.44
N ALA A 238 30.94 -10.46 8.37
CA ALA A 238 32.04 -11.44 8.38
C ALA A 238 31.57 -12.90 8.40
N ARG A 239 30.47 -13.19 9.11
CA ARG A 239 29.86 -14.53 9.21
C ARG A 239 29.06 -14.97 7.98
N LEU A 240 28.77 -14.08 7.02
CA LEU A 240 27.97 -14.45 5.85
C LEU A 240 28.79 -15.32 4.88
N PRO A 241 28.18 -16.34 4.26
CA PRO A 241 28.83 -17.25 3.32
C PRO A 241 29.00 -16.63 1.92
N TRP A 242 29.30 -15.33 1.89
CA TRP A 242 29.52 -14.55 0.68
C TRP A 242 31.01 -14.37 0.42
N SER A 243 31.36 -14.02 -0.81
CA SER A 243 32.75 -13.74 -1.18
C SER A 243 33.30 -12.59 -0.34
N ASP A 244 34.59 -12.63 0.01
CA ASP A 244 35.23 -11.56 0.77
C ASP A 244 35.19 -10.23 0.01
N LYS A 245 35.28 -10.29 -1.32
CA LYS A 245 35.11 -9.14 -2.20
C LYS A 245 33.72 -8.50 -2.02
N PHE A 246 32.65 -9.29 -2.10
CA PHE A 246 31.29 -8.76 -1.99
C PHE A 246 31.02 -8.17 -0.61
N LYS A 247 31.45 -8.86 0.47
CA LYS A 247 31.35 -8.33 1.84
C LYS A 247 32.09 -6.99 1.98
N ALA A 248 33.30 -6.88 1.42
CA ALA A 248 34.08 -5.63 1.47
C ALA A 248 33.40 -4.50 0.69
N GLU A 249 32.88 -4.76 -0.51
CA GLU A 249 32.17 -3.77 -1.31
C GLU A 249 30.85 -3.32 -0.67
N LEU A 250 30.07 -4.25 -0.10
CA LEU A 250 28.83 -3.92 0.58
C LEU A 250 29.10 -3.12 1.87
N ASN A 251 30.13 -3.46 2.66
CA ASN A 251 30.53 -2.60 3.77
C ASN A 251 30.97 -1.21 3.30
N ARG A 252 31.74 -1.13 2.21
CA ARG A 252 32.18 0.14 1.62
C ARG A 252 31.00 1.01 1.22
N VAL A 253 29.94 0.47 0.60
CA VAL A 253 28.81 1.31 0.15
C VAL A 253 28.06 1.94 1.32
N PHE A 254 27.88 1.24 2.44
CA PHE A 254 27.25 1.80 3.64
C PHE A 254 28.15 2.80 4.38
N ASP A 255 29.46 2.52 4.43
CA ASP A 255 30.44 3.38 5.11
C ASP A 255 30.84 4.60 4.27
N ASP A 256 30.47 4.65 2.98
CA ASP A 256 30.91 5.68 2.05
C ASP A 256 30.37 7.07 2.43
N LYS A 257 31.29 8.04 2.51
CA LYS A 257 31.01 9.45 2.80
C LYS A 257 31.55 10.36 1.70
N LYS A 258 32.00 9.80 0.57
CA LYS A 258 32.57 10.58 -0.52
C LYS A 258 31.46 11.25 -1.32
N ASP A 259 31.64 12.52 -1.61
CA ASP A 259 30.74 13.24 -2.51
C ASP A 259 31.27 13.08 -3.95
N TYR A 260 30.57 12.26 -4.75
CA TYR A 260 30.95 11.98 -6.14
C TYR A 260 30.50 13.07 -7.13
N TYR A 261 29.61 13.96 -6.70
CA TYR A 261 29.15 15.12 -7.44
C TYR A 261 29.38 16.38 -6.61
N THR A 262 30.03 17.38 -7.20
CA THR A 262 30.37 18.67 -6.57
C THR A 262 29.71 19.86 -7.27
N GLY A 263 28.80 19.62 -8.20
CA GLY A 263 28.03 20.68 -8.86
C GLY A 263 26.91 21.21 -7.96
N ALA A 264 26.21 22.24 -8.44
CA ALA A 264 25.18 22.93 -7.66
C ALA A 264 23.84 22.18 -7.61
N ASP A 265 23.56 21.29 -8.57
CA ASP A 265 22.25 20.66 -8.76
C ASP A 265 22.35 19.13 -8.65
N LEU A 266 22.53 18.67 -7.41
CA LEU A 266 22.64 17.25 -7.09
C LEU A 266 21.38 16.47 -7.51
N ASP A 267 20.21 17.08 -7.37
CA ASP A 267 18.94 16.40 -7.56
C ASP A 267 18.70 16.09 -9.04
N HIS A 268 18.93 17.06 -9.93
CA HIS A 268 18.87 16.81 -11.37
C HIS A 268 19.98 15.85 -11.82
N TRP A 269 21.18 15.96 -11.26
CA TRP A 269 22.26 15.04 -11.60
C TRP A 269 21.92 13.60 -11.22
N LEU A 270 21.38 13.37 -10.03
CA LEU A 270 20.91 12.05 -9.61
C LEU A 270 19.73 11.55 -10.44
N ASP A 271 18.81 12.42 -10.85
CA ASP A 271 17.68 12.04 -11.70
C ASP A 271 18.07 11.80 -13.16
N SER A 272 19.31 12.13 -13.57
CA SER A 272 19.79 11.90 -14.93
C SER A 272 20.27 10.47 -15.20
N MET A 273 20.36 9.62 -14.17
CA MET A 273 20.87 8.25 -14.27
C MET A 273 20.11 7.29 -13.36
N SER A 274 20.22 5.99 -13.64
CA SER A 274 19.67 4.98 -12.74
C SER A 274 20.54 4.81 -11.50
N TYR A 275 19.97 4.28 -10.42
CA TYR A 275 20.69 3.98 -9.19
C TYR A 275 21.81 2.95 -9.44
N LYS A 276 21.59 2.01 -10.35
CA LYS A 276 22.63 1.09 -10.84
C LYS A 276 23.80 1.84 -11.47
N ASP A 277 23.52 2.79 -12.37
CA ASP A 277 24.57 3.56 -13.04
C ASP A 277 25.37 4.42 -12.05
N LEU A 278 24.70 4.97 -11.04
CA LEU A 278 25.36 5.67 -9.93
C LEU A 278 26.35 4.73 -9.20
N LEU A 279 25.88 3.57 -8.74
CA LEU A 279 26.72 2.66 -7.96
C LEU A 279 27.85 2.03 -8.82
N GLU A 280 27.54 1.56 -10.03
CA GLU A 280 28.50 0.82 -10.84
C GLU A 280 29.42 1.73 -11.64
N LYS A 281 28.88 2.70 -12.39
CA LYS A 281 29.68 3.52 -13.31
C LYS A 281 30.36 4.69 -12.61
N VAL A 282 29.67 5.36 -11.69
CA VAL A 282 30.22 6.54 -10.99
C VAL A 282 31.05 6.11 -9.78
N MET A 283 30.57 5.17 -8.99
CA MET A 283 31.21 4.77 -7.72
C MET A 283 32.07 3.50 -7.80
N GLY A 284 32.00 2.77 -8.92
CA GLY A 284 32.85 1.61 -9.18
C GLY A 284 32.51 0.37 -8.34
N PHE A 285 31.26 0.20 -7.91
CA PHE A 285 30.81 -1.04 -7.25
C PHE A 285 30.55 -2.15 -8.28
N SER A 286 30.60 -3.41 -7.82
CA SER A 286 30.20 -4.55 -8.65
C SER A 286 28.68 -4.70 -8.72
N PRO A 287 28.16 -5.43 -9.73
CA PRO A 287 26.73 -5.75 -9.82
C PRO A 287 26.17 -6.52 -8.61
N GLU A 288 26.99 -7.25 -7.85
CA GLU A 288 26.51 -7.94 -6.64
C GLU A 288 25.96 -6.94 -5.60
N VAL A 289 26.49 -5.72 -5.56
CA VAL A 289 25.99 -4.65 -4.68
C VAL A 289 24.64 -4.10 -5.16
N THR A 290 24.42 -3.95 -6.46
CA THR A 290 23.15 -3.47 -6.99
C THR A 290 22.06 -4.53 -6.85
N GLU A 291 22.38 -5.79 -7.13
CA GLU A 291 21.48 -6.94 -6.90
C GLU A 291 21.05 -7.08 -5.43
N TYR A 292 21.93 -6.71 -4.49
CA TYR A 292 21.58 -6.66 -3.07
C TYR A 292 20.48 -5.62 -2.78
N PHE A 293 20.48 -4.47 -3.45
CA PHE A 293 19.52 -3.40 -3.23
C PHE A 293 18.22 -3.56 -4.02
N ASP A 294 18.21 -4.32 -5.12
CA ASP A 294 17.03 -4.53 -5.95
C ASP A 294 15.76 -4.91 -5.17
N PRO A 295 15.74 -5.94 -4.31
CA PRO A 295 14.54 -6.28 -3.57
C PRO A 295 14.17 -5.20 -2.54
N ILE A 296 15.15 -4.45 -2.00
CA ILE A 296 14.90 -3.34 -1.07
C ILE A 296 14.19 -2.21 -1.83
N LEU A 297 14.72 -1.75 -2.96
CA LEU A 297 14.05 -0.72 -3.78
C LEU A 297 12.63 -1.14 -4.18
N ALA A 298 12.46 -2.43 -4.50
CA ALA A 298 11.18 -2.96 -4.91
C ALA A 298 10.11 -2.91 -3.81
N ILE A 299 10.46 -3.23 -2.57
CA ILE A 299 9.54 -3.09 -1.43
C ILE A 299 9.43 -1.64 -0.94
N SER A 300 10.48 -0.84 -1.14
CA SER A 300 10.61 0.53 -0.65
C SER A 300 10.08 1.53 -1.66
N MET A 301 8.83 1.35 -2.09
CA MET A 301 8.11 2.31 -2.93
C MET A 301 8.55 2.40 -4.39
N GLY A 302 9.51 1.60 -4.85
CA GLY A 302 9.96 1.62 -6.24
C GLY A 302 9.35 0.54 -7.13
N GLY A 303 9.13 -0.66 -6.58
CA GLY A 303 8.59 -1.83 -7.30
C GLY A 303 9.41 -2.36 -8.48
N VAL A 304 10.61 -1.82 -8.72
CA VAL A 304 11.53 -2.20 -9.82
C VAL A 304 12.96 -2.34 -9.32
N GLY A 305 13.85 -2.87 -10.17
CA GLY A 305 15.28 -2.93 -9.90
C GLY A 305 16.01 -1.59 -10.03
N ALA A 306 17.22 -1.54 -9.47
CA ALA A 306 18.14 -0.40 -9.51
C ALA A 306 18.54 0.01 -10.93
N ASP A 307 18.45 -0.91 -11.89
CA ASP A 307 18.81 -0.70 -13.29
C ASP A 307 17.92 0.33 -14.00
N VAL A 308 16.69 0.51 -13.53
CA VAL A 308 15.72 1.45 -14.10
C VAL A 308 15.21 2.50 -13.12
N TYR A 309 15.43 2.32 -11.81
CA TYR A 309 15.05 3.29 -10.78
C TYR A 309 15.99 4.50 -10.80
N SER A 310 15.45 5.71 -10.77
CA SER A 310 16.25 6.95 -10.74
C SER A 310 17.15 7.04 -9.51
N GLY A 311 18.36 7.57 -9.67
CA GLY A 311 19.26 7.87 -8.55
C GLY A 311 18.66 8.90 -7.59
N TYR A 312 17.82 9.83 -8.07
CA TYR A 312 17.12 10.79 -7.22
C TYR A 312 16.00 10.12 -6.44
N ALA A 313 15.23 9.22 -7.07
CA ALA A 313 14.23 8.46 -6.36
C ALA A 313 14.86 7.55 -5.27
N ALA A 314 16.06 7.02 -5.53
CA ALA A 314 16.85 6.31 -4.52
C ALA A 314 17.32 7.25 -3.38
N LYS A 315 17.61 8.53 -3.65
CA LYS A 315 17.92 9.54 -2.64
C LYS A 315 16.75 9.77 -1.68
N LEU A 316 15.52 9.83 -2.21
CA LEU A 316 14.32 9.99 -1.39
C LEU A 316 14.08 8.82 -0.43
N LEU A 317 14.65 7.65 -0.74
CA LEU A 317 14.68 6.47 0.11
C LEU A 317 15.93 6.38 1.00
N GLU A 318 16.75 7.44 1.03
CA GLU A 318 18.01 7.47 1.79
C GLU A 318 18.98 6.33 1.43
N MET A 319 18.95 5.91 0.16
CA MET A 319 19.80 4.81 -0.31
C MET A 319 21.27 5.26 -0.37
N PRO A 320 22.22 4.38 -0.01
CA PRO A 320 23.65 4.66 -0.08
C PRO A 320 24.12 5.21 -1.44
N GLY A 321 25.13 6.08 -1.44
CA GLY A 321 25.70 6.67 -2.66
C GLY A 321 24.98 7.90 -3.20
N THR A 322 23.84 8.28 -2.62
CA THR A 322 23.00 9.43 -3.07
C THR A 322 23.23 10.73 -2.29
N GLN A 323 24.28 10.78 -1.47
CA GLN A 323 24.54 11.77 -0.40
C GLN A 323 23.51 11.81 0.74
N ALA A 324 22.34 11.17 0.60
CA ALA A 324 21.54 10.73 1.75
C ALA A 324 22.22 9.49 2.36
N ARG A 325 23.27 9.76 3.15
CA ARG A 325 24.19 8.74 3.68
C ARG A 325 23.46 7.84 4.67
N TYR A 326 23.69 6.52 4.58
CA TYR A 326 23.29 5.61 5.64
C TYR A 326 24.00 5.98 6.95
N THR A 327 23.22 6.18 8.01
CA THR A 327 23.72 6.49 9.35
C THR A 327 22.90 5.79 10.41
N TYR A 328 23.49 4.75 11.01
CA TYR A 328 22.99 4.20 12.26
C TYR A 328 23.51 5.02 13.45
N ASP A 329 22.61 5.76 14.10
CA ASP A 329 22.91 6.52 15.31
C ASP A 329 22.44 5.76 16.55
N LYS A 330 23.39 5.15 17.26
CA LYS A 330 23.14 4.40 18.50
C LYS A 330 22.67 5.27 19.68
N SER A 331 22.82 6.61 19.61
CA SER A 331 22.39 7.52 20.67
C SER A 331 20.89 7.79 20.63
N LYS A 332 20.28 7.66 19.44
CA LYS A 332 18.83 7.72 19.25
C LYS A 332 18.16 6.51 19.89
N ASN A 333 17.00 6.69 20.50
CA ASN A 333 16.08 5.61 20.85
C ASN A 333 14.98 5.46 19.77
N ASP A 334 14.08 4.49 19.93
CA ASP A 334 13.03 4.22 18.93
C ASP A 334 12.10 5.43 18.66
N HIS A 335 11.87 6.29 19.65
CA HIS A 335 11.09 7.52 19.48
C HIS A 335 11.88 8.60 18.72
N ASP A 336 13.20 8.66 18.88
CA ASP A 336 14.05 9.60 18.13
C ASP A 336 14.18 9.21 16.65
N VAL A 337 14.00 7.92 16.32
CA VAL A 337 13.87 7.45 14.92
C VAL A 337 12.56 7.97 14.31
N GLY A 338 11.48 8.03 15.10
CA GLY A 338 10.23 8.67 14.70
C GLY A 338 9.38 7.88 13.70
N ALA A 339 9.61 6.57 13.56
CA ALA A 339 8.85 5.69 12.68
C ALA A 339 7.93 4.77 13.51
N TYR A 340 6.62 4.94 13.34
CA TYR A 340 5.58 4.25 14.11
C TYR A 340 4.59 3.53 13.20
N SER A 341 3.85 2.58 13.76
CA SER A 341 2.72 1.96 13.08
C SER A 341 1.57 1.67 14.04
N PHE A 342 0.34 2.00 13.64
CA PHE A 342 -0.85 1.55 14.37
C PHE A 342 -1.09 0.05 14.16
N PRO A 343 -1.92 -0.59 15.00
CA PRO A 343 -2.33 -1.99 14.81
C PRO A 343 -2.74 -2.32 13.35
N GLY A 344 -3.57 -1.50 12.73
CA GLY A 344 -4.00 -1.67 11.33
C GLY A 344 -3.13 -0.97 10.27
N GLY A 345 -1.92 -0.52 10.61
CA GLY A 345 -1.15 0.42 9.77
C GLY A 345 -1.82 1.79 9.71
N ASN A 346 -1.69 2.52 8.60
CA ASN A 346 -2.24 3.86 8.49
C ASN A 346 -3.78 3.93 8.38
N ALA A 347 -4.49 2.80 8.51
CA ALA A 347 -5.95 2.77 8.68
C ALA A 347 -6.42 3.64 9.84
N GLY A 348 -5.66 3.72 10.93
CA GLY A 348 -5.98 4.60 12.07
C GLY A 348 -6.09 6.07 11.67
N ILE A 349 -5.11 6.59 10.91
CA ILE A 349 -5.13 7.97 10.40
C ILE A 349 -6.37 8.19 9.52
N PHE A 350 -6.63 7.27 8.58
CA PHE A 350 -7.77 7.40 7.69
C PHE A 350 -9.11 7.42 8.45
N ARG A 351 -9.25 6.54 9.44
CA ARG A 351 -10.44 6.41 10.30
C ARG A 351 -10.72 7.68 11.09
N HIS A 352 -9.68 8.36 11.58
CA HIS A 352 -9.82 9.68 12.20
C HIS A 352 -10.32 10.75 11.22
N ILE A 353 -9.74 10.80 10.01
CA ILE A 353 -10.13 11.79 9.00
C ILE A 353 -11.58 11.56 8.53
N ILE A 354 -11.97 10.32 8.20
CA ILE A 354 -13.33 10.05 7.74
C ILE A 354 -14.37 10.28 8.85
N LYS A 355 -14.04 10.03 10.12
CA LYS A 355 -14.94 10.37 11.23
C LYS A 355 -15.06 11.87 11.44
N TYR A 356 -14.01 12.65 11.17
CA TYR A 356 -14.12 14.11 11.18
C TYR A 356 -15.06 14.61 10.06
N LEU A 357 -14.91 14.10 8.84
CA LEU A 357 -15.71 14.53 7.68
C LEU A 357 -17.15 14.00 7.70
N ILE A 358 -17.34 12.79 8.19
CA ILE A 358 -18.63 12.11 8.33
C ILE A 358 -18.74 11.59 9.78
N PRO A 359 -19.25 12.40 10.73
CA PRO A 359 -19.24 12.07 12.17
C PRO A 359 -19.83 10.72 12.56
N LYS A 360 -20.80 10.22 11.79
CA LYS A 360 -21.48 8.94 12.04
C LYS A 360 -20.82 7.74 11.35
N SER A 361 -19.74 7.93 10.57
CA SER A 361 -19.09 6.90 9.75
C SER A 361 -18.49 5.74 10.54
N ILE A 362 -18.13 5.95 11.81
CA ILE A 362 -17.61 4.93 12.73
C ILE A 362 -18.48 4.97 13.99
N LYS A 363 -18.91 3.80 14.47
CA LYS A 363 -19.75 3.71 15.67
C LYS A 363 -19.02 4.21 16.93
N GLY A 364 -19.77 4.61 17.95
CA GLY A 364 -19.23 5.10 19.24
C GLY A 364 -18.66 6.51 19.21
N GLY A 365 -17.91 6.86 20.26
CA GLY A 365 -17.37 8.18 20.54
C GLY A 365 -16.16 8.57 19.69
N LYS A 366 -15.41 9.57 20.18
CA LYS A 366 -14.23 10.15 19.52
C LYS A 366 -12.92 9.79 20.23
N SER A 367 -12.92 8.87 21.18
CA SER A 367 -11.66 8.43 21.78
C SER A 367 -10.81 7.71 20.74
N PHE A 368 -9.49 7.75 20.94
CA PHE A 368 -8.53 7.11 20.04
C PHE A 368 -8.81 5.62 19.85
N GLU A 369 -9.02 4.87 20.94
CA GLU A 369 -9.35 3.44 20.91
C GLU A 369 -10.65 3.15 20.15
N GLU A 370 -11.72 3.91 20.43
CA GLU A 370 -13.01 3.73 19.75
C GLU A 370 -12.90 3.96 18.25
N ILE A 371 -12.16 4.99 17.82
CA ILE A 371 -11.98 5.26 16.39
C ILE A 371 -11.16 4.16 15.73
N LEU A 372 -10.13 3.62 16.39
CA LEU A 372 -9.33 2.53 15.83
C LEU A 372 -10.14 1.26 15.60
N PHE A 373 -11.01 0.87 16.54
CA PHE A 373 -11.55 -0.50 16.57
C PHE A 373 -13.06 -0.64 16.43
N ASN A 374 -13.85 0.42 16.61
CA ASN A 374 -15.30 0.29 16.48
C ASN A 374 -15.72 0.01 15.03
N PRO A 375 -16.83 -0.70 14.79
CA PRO A 375 -17.26 -0.98 13.44
C PRO A 375 -17.57 0.28 12.62
N ILE A 376 -17.29 0.20 11.33
CA ILE A 376 -17.72 1.16 10.31
C ILE A 376 -19.25 1.12 10.24
N ASN A 377 -19.86 2.30 10.12
CA ASN A 377 -21.28 2.45 9.91
C ASN A 377 -21.57 2.75 8.44
N PHE A 378 -21.49 1.72 7.60
CA PHE A 378 -21.64 1.81 6.15
C PHE A 378 -22.91 2.55 5.71
N SER A 379 -24.02 2.37 6.41
CA SER A 379 -25.32 3.01 6.11
C SER A 379 -25.30 4.54 6.17
N THR A 380 -24.28 5.14 6.81
CA THR A 380 -24.18 6.58 7.00
C THR A 380 -23.21 7.26 6.04
N LEU A 381 -22.42 6.51 5.28
CA LEU A 381 -21.39 7.06 4.40
C LEU A 381 -22.00 7.84 3.23
N ASP A 382 -23.05 7.29 2.62
CA ASP A 382 -23.74 7.89 1.47
C ASP A 382 -25.12 8.46 1.84
N ASN A 383 -25.20 9.22 2.93
CA ASN A 383 -26.44 9.88 3.35
C ASN A 383 -26.55 11.30 2.76
N THR A 384 -27.72 11.63 2.18
CA THR A 384 -28.02 12.93 1.56
C THR A 384 -27.94 14.13 2.53
N GLU A 385 -28.04 13.89 3.83
CA GLU A 385 -27.87 14.92 4.87
C GLU A 385 -26.40 15.27 5.11
N ASN A 386 -25.46 14.42 4.67
CA ASN A 386 -24.05 14.71 4.84
C ASN A 386 -23.57 15.70 3.75
N PRO A 387 -22.73 16.69 4.11
CA PRO A 387 -22.10 17.56 3.13
C PRO A 387 -21.03 16.82 2.30
N ILE A 388 -20.34 15.88 2.94
CA ILE A 388 -19.41 14.94 2.32
C ILE A 388 -20.08 13.57 2.31
N ARG A 389 -20.30 13.01 1.12
CA ARG A 389 -20.83 11.66 0.92
C ARG A 389 -19.75 10.76 0.37
N MET A 390 -19.77 9.49 0.77
CA MET A 390 -18.88 8.48 0.20
C MET A 390 -19.69 7.28 -0.26
N ARG A 391 -19.68 7.04 -1.56
CA ARG A 391 -20.38 5.93 -2.22
C ARG A 391 -19.37 4.84 -2.54
N LEU A 392 -19.47 3.73 -1.81
CA LEU A 392 -18.63 2.55 -1.97
C LEU A 392 -19.13 1.65 -3.10
N ASN A 393 -18.28 0.71 -3.55
CA ASN A 393 -18.56 -0.14 -4.71
C ASN A 393 -18.95 0.63 -5.98
N ALA A 394 -18.54 1.90 -6.07
CA ALA A 394 -18.86 2.80 -7.17
C ALA A 394 -17.60 3.05 -8.01
N THR A 395 -17.53 2.37 -9.15
CA THR A 395 -16.39 2.47 -10.06
C THR A 395 -16.66 3.53 -11.13
N ALA A 396 -15.95 4.64 -11.10
CA ALA A 396 -16.01 5.63 -12.18
C ALA A 396 -15.51 5.02 -13.50
N ILE A 397 -16.25 5.24 -14.59
CA ILE A 397 -15.95 4.67 -15.91
C ILE A 397 -15.76 5.74 -16.99
N ASP A 398 -16.37 6.92 -16.84
CA ASP A 398 -16.27 8.04 -17.78
C ASP A 398 -16.39 9.37 -17.05
N ILE A 399 -15.52 10.30 -17.39
CA ILE A 399 -15.46 11.66 -16.87
C ILE A 399 -15.17 12.57 -18.06
N SER A 400 -16.03 13.56 -18.29
CA SER A 400 -15.87 14.49 -19.40
C SER A 400 -16.58 15.80 -19.15
N HIS A 401 -16.04 16.91 -19.65
CA HIS A 401 -16.72 18.20 -19.57
C HIS A 401 -18.03 18.20 -20.39
N GLU A 402 -19.03 18.97 -19.95
CA GLU A 402 -20.21 19.27 -20.78
C GLU A 402 -19.83 20.22 -21.92
N GLY A 403 -19.34 19.66 -23.03
CA GLY A 403 -18.85 20.40 -24.18
C GLY A 403 -17.35 20.65 -24.11
N LEU A 404 -16.87 21.78 -24.63
CA LEU A 404 -15.44 22.12 -24.61
C LEU A 404 -15.02 22.49 -23.19
N ALA A 405 -13.94 21.88 -22.68
CA ALA A 405 -13.44 22.09 -21.32
C ALA A 405 -13.27 23.57 -20.92
N LYS A 406 -12.88 24.44 -21.85
CA LYS A 406 -12.71 25.89 -21.61
C LYS A 406 -14.00 26.66 -21.33
N ASN A 407 -15.14 26.14 -21.76
CA ASN A 407 -16.45 26.81 -21.70
C ASN A 407 -17.48 26.01 -20.89
N ALA A 408 -17.16 24.80 -20.46
CA ALA A 408 -18.09 23.95 -19.75
C ALA A 408 -18.38 24.52 -18.36
N ASP A 409 -19.61 24.37 -17.88
CA ASP A 409 -20.01 24.70 -16.50
C ASP A 409 -20.00 23.48 -15.58
N TYR A 410 -20.12 22.29 -16.18
CA TYR A 410 -20.18 21.01 -15.49
C TYR A 410 -19.26 19.98 -16.12
N VAL A 411 -18.94 18.98 -15.32
CA VAL A 411 -18.30 17.72 -15.69
C VAL A 411 -19.31 16.62 -15.46
N ASN A 412 -19.52 15.79 -16.48
CA ASN A 412 -20.29 14.56 -16.38
C ASN A 412 -19.41 13.49 -15.72
N VAL A 413 -19.98 12.74 -14.79
CA VAL A 413 -19.34 11.56 -14.20
C VAL A 413 -20.28 10.37 -14.34
N CYS A 414 -19.85 9.36 -15.10
CA CYS A 414 -20.52 8.07 -15.17
C CYS A 414 -19.78 7.05 -14.32
N TYR A 415 -20.53 6.26 -13.54
CA TYR A 415 -19.97 5.23 -12.69
C TYR A 415 -20.87 4.00 -12.65
N HIS A 416 -20.23 2.84 -12.47
CA HIS A 416 -20.91 1.57 -12.25
C HIS A 416 -21.12 1.35 -10.74
N VAL A 417 -22.35 1.02 -10.35
CA VAL A 417 -22.72 0.61 -8.99
C VAL A 417 -23.92 -0.35 -9.05
N ASP A 418 -23.91 -1.40 -8.24
CA ASP A 418 -25.01 -2.37 -8.12
C ASP A 418 -25.51 -2.94 -9.48
N GLY A 419 -24.58 -3.21 -10.41
CA GLY A 419 -24.90 -3.73 -11.74
C GLY A 419 -25.50 -2.70 -12.71
N LYS A 420 -25.54 -1.42 -12.33
CA LYS A 420 -26.09 -0.32 -13.14
C LYS A 420 -25.03 0.73 -13.43
N ILE A 421 -25.19 1.40 -14.57
CA ILE A 421 -24.43 2.62 -14.89
C ILE A 421 -25.28 3.82 -14.52
N LYS A 422 -24.71 4.69 -13.70
CA LYS A 422 -25.35 5.93 -13.25
C LYS A 422 -24.54 7.12 -13.72
N LYS A 423 -25.23 8.22 -13.99
CA LYS A 423 -24.63 9.50 -14.36
C LYS A 423 -25.04 10.62 -13.41
N ILE A 424 -24.06 11.43 -13.04
CA ILE A 424 -24.18 12.61 -12.17
C ILE A 424 -23.47 13.81 -12.82
N LYS A 425 -23.80 15.01 -12.36
CA LYS A 425 -23.10 16.25 -12.73
C LYS A 425 -22.27 16.78 -11.56
N ALA A 426 -21.12 17.37 -11.89
CA ALA A 426 -20.25 18.03 -10.94
C ALA A 426 -19.75 19.36 -11.48
N LYS A 427 -19.69 20.42 -10.67
CA LYS A 427 -19.03 21.67 -11.08
C LYS A 427 -17.51 21.53 -11.20
N THR A 428 -16.94 20.64 -10.40
CA THR A 428 -15.51 20.33 -10.37
C THR A 428 -15.26 18.87 -10.06
N VAL A 429 -14.15 18.32 -10.57
CA VAL A 429 -13.74 16.93 -10.31
C VAL A 429 -12.29 16.88 -9.86
N VAL A 430 -12.01 16.10 -8.81
CA VAL A 430 -10.66 15.73 -8.39
C VAL A 430 -10.45 14.22 -8.61
N LEU A 431 -9.40 13.87 -9.34
CA LEU A 431 -8.97 12.48 -9.53
C LEU A 431 -7.88 12.14 -8.50
N GLY A 432 -8.28 11.44 -7.43
CA GLY A 432 -7.39 10.87 -6.40
C GLY A 432 -7.01 9.41 -6.68
N ILE A 433 -7.15 8.95 -7.92
CA ILE A 433 -6.82 7.60 -8.39
C ILE A 433 -5.55 7.60 -9.24
N GLY A 434 -4.88 6.45 -9.33
CA GLY A 434 -3.68 6.29 -10.14
C GLY A 434 -3.88 6.64 -11.62
N GLY A 435 -2.86 7.24 -12.22
CA GLY A 435 -2.85 7.76 -13.60
C GLY A 435 -3.10 6.69 -14.66
N TRP A 436 -2.79 5.43 -14.34
CA TRP A 436 -3.10 4.27 -15.19
C TRP A 436 -4.61 4.06 -15.38
N VAL A 437 -5.46 4.47 -14.44
CA VAL A 437 -6.92 4.52 -14.62
C VAL A 437 -7.35 5.86 -15.21
N ALA A 438 -6.85 6.96 -14.62
CA ALA A 438 -7.32 8.30 -14.93
C ALA A 438 -7.27 8.62 -16.43
N GLN A 439 -6.17 8.25 -17.11
CA GLN A 439 -6.01 8.48 -18.55
C GLN A 439 -7.00 7.71 -19.44
N ASN A 440 -7.66 6.69 -18.91
CA ASN A 440 -8.61 5.83 -19.64
C ASN A 440 -10.08 6.19 -19.37
N ILE A 441 -10.38 6.86 -18.25
CA ILE A 441 -11.75 7.24 -17.89
C ILE A 441 -12.02 8.73 -18.13
N VAL A 442 -11.01 9.58 -18.26
CA VAL A 442 -11.19 10.98 -18.64
C VAL A 442 -11.21 11.08 -20.16
N SER A 443 -12.40 11.05 -20.75
CA SER A 443 -12.58 10.87 -22.20
C SER A 443 -12.16 12.08 -23.04
N ASP A 444 -12.16 13.28 -22.45
CA ASP A 444 -11.74 14.52 -23.09
C ASP A 444 -10.36 14.99 -22.62
N ILE A 445 -9.54 14.06 -22.12
CA ILE A 445 -8.17 14.35 -21.65
C ILE A 445 -7.31 14.92 -22.79
N PRO A 446 -6.58 16.04 -22.56
CA PRO A 446 -5.66 16.57 -23.56
C PRO A 446 -4.53 15.59 -23.90
N ASP A 447 -4.11 15.58 -25.17
CA ASP A 447 -3.02 14.72 -25.66
C ASP A 447 -1.70 14.95 -24.91
N SER A 448 -1.43 16.17 -24.43
CA SER A 448 -0.25 16.48 -23.63
C SER A 448 -0.24 15.72 -22.30
N ILE A 449 -1.37 15.67 -21.59
CA ILE A 449 -1.52 14.94 -20.34
C ILE A 449 -1.47 13.43 -20.60
N LYS A 450 -2.11 12.95 -21.67
CA LYS A 450 -2.05 11.53 -22.06
C LYS A 450 -0.63 11.09 -22.41
N THR A 451 0.13 11.94 -23.11
CA THR A 451 1.54 11.70 -23.44
C THR A 451 2.39 11.67 -22.17
N ALA A 452 2.17 12.59 -21.23
CA ALA A 452 2.86 12.58 -19.94
C ALA A 452 2.59 11.28 -19.16
N TYR A 453 1.34 10.82 -19.09
CA TYR A 453 0.99 9.55 -18.45
C TYR A 453 1.63 8.31 -19.08
N SER A 454 2.03 8.36 -20.36
CA SER A 454 2.76 7.24 -20.99
C SER A 454 4.14 6.97 -20.37
N GLN A 455 4.64 7.92 -19.59
CA GLN A 455 5.89 7.86 -18.84
C GLN A 455 5.70 7.42 -17.38
N PHE A 456 4.45 7.20 -16.94
CA PHE A 456 4.16 6.71 -15.59
C PHE A 456 4.19 5.18 -15.60
N HIS A 457 5.19 4.61 -14.95
CA HIS A 457 5.39 3.17 -14.85
C HIS A 457 5.02 2.69 -13.45
N HIS A 458 4.35 1.54 -13.38
CA HIS A 458 3.77 1.06 -12.14
C HIS A 458 4.12 -0.39 -11.89
N SER A 459 4.24 -0.74 -10.62
CA SER A 459 4.70 -2.04 -10.17
C SER A 459 3.87 -2.56 -8.99
N PRO A 460 3.75 -3.88 -8.85
CA PRO A 460 2.93 -4.46 -7.80
C PRO A 460 3.72 -4.72 -6.52
N ILE A 461 2.98 -4.93 -5.44
CA ILE A 461 3.48 -5.52 -4.21
C ILE A 461 2.47 -6.52 -3.65
N LEU A 462 2.95 -7.51 -2.91
CA LEU A 462 2.13 -8.37 -2.07
C LEU A 462 2.57 -8.20 -0.62
N VAL A 463 1.63 -7.81 0.23
CA VAL A 463 1.78 -7.84 1.69
C VAL A 463 1.01 -9.04 2.22
N VAL A 464 1.67 -9.90 2.99
CA VAL A 464 1.04 -11.07 3.61
C VAL A 464 1.07 -10.91 5.13
N ASN A 465 -0.10 -10.95 5.74
CA ASN A 465 -0.21 -10.99 7.19
C ASN A 465 -0.49 -12.42 7.64
N VAL A 466 0.42 -12.97 8.44
CA VAL A 466 0.27 -14.30 9.06
C VAL A 466 0.04 -14.12 10.55
N ALA A 467 -1.19 -14.41 10.99
CA ALA A 467 -1.49 -14.48 12.40
C ALA A 467 -1.00 -15.83 12.94
N VAL A 468 -0.19 -15.77 14.00
CA VAL A 468 0.34 -16.95 14.70
C VAL A 468 -0.19 -17.01 16.12
N ARG A 469 -0.38 -18.22 16.65
CA ARG A 469 -0.86 -18.43 18.04
C ARG A 469 0.17 -18.08 19.10
N ASN A 470 1.44 -18.14 18.73
CA ASN A 470 2.60 -17.78 19.54
C ASN A 470 3.78 -17.52 18.60
N TRP A 471 4.80 -16.80 19.07
CA TRP A 471 6.01 -16.52 18.30
C TRP A 471 7.28 -17.05 18.99
N ARG A 472 7.14 -18.11 19.81
CA ARG A 472 8.25 -18.80 20.48
C ARG A 472 9.40 -19.18 19.55
N PHE A 473 9.09 -19.51 18.29
CA PHE A 473 10.11 -19.88 17.30
C PHE A 473 11.00 -18.69 16.91
N LEU A 474 10.43 -17.47 16.82
CA LEU A 474 11.19 -16.25 16.61
C LEU A 474 12.00 -15.87 17.85
N ASP A 475 11.41 -16.01 19.05
CA ASP A 475 12.10 -15.76 20.31
C ASP A 475 13.29 -16.71 20.53
N LYS A 476 13.10 -18.01 20.27
CA LYS A 476 14.15 -19.03 20.33
C LYS A 476 15.26 -18.77 19.32
N LEU A 477 14.91 -18.30 18.12
CA LEU A 477 15.87 -17.89 17.10
C LEU A 477 16.58 -16.57 17.47
N GLY A 478 15.92 -15.72 18.27
CA GLY A 478 16.43 -14.44 18.72
C GLY A 478 16.27 -13.32 17.71
N ILE A 479 15.16 -13.28 16.96
CA ILE A 479 14.90 -12.24 15.94
C ILE A 479 13.47 -11.71 15.97
N SER A 480 13.30 -10.46 15.55
CA SER A 480 12.00 -9.83 15.27
C SER A 480 11.78 -9.58 13.79
N SER A 481 12.85 -9.47 13.00
CA SER A 481 12.79 -9.22 11.56
C SER A 481 13.74 -10.15 10.82
N GLY A 482 13.50 -10.36 9.53
CA GLY A 482 14.40 -11.18 8.74
C GLY A 482 14.37 -10.91 7.25
N ARG A 483 15.51 -11.20 6.63
CA ARG A 483 15.73 -11.19 5.18
C ARG A 483 16.17 -12.56 4.71
N TRP A 484 15.80 -12.93 3.50
CA TRP A 484 16.27 -14.17 2.87
C TRP A 484 16.47 -14.01 1.38
N PHE A 485 17.22 -14.95 0.80
CA PHE A 485 17.81 -14.80 -0.54
C PHE A 485 17.37 -15.88 -1.53
N GLU A 486 16.51 -16.81 -1.12
CA GLU A 486 15.96 -17.88 -1.97
C GLU A 486 14.49 -18.18 -1.64
N GLY A 487 13.74 -18.76 -2.58
CA GLY A 487 12.33 -19.09 -2.33
C GLY A 487 11.39 -17.87 -2.39
N PHE A 488 10.26 -17.96 -1.68
CA PHE A 488 9.14 -17.02 -1.76
C PHE A 488 9.31 -15.82 -0.83
N GLY A 489 9.05 -14.61 -1.33
CA GLY A 489 9.20 -13.35 -0.58
C GLY A 489 10.68 -12.99 -0.30
N ARG A 490 10.91 -11.91 0.45
CA ARG A 490 12.27 -11.47 0.81
C ARG A 490 12.41 -10.91 2.23
N PHE A 491 11.30 -10.44 2.83
CA PHE A 491 11.33 -9.75 4.11
C PHE A 491 10.13 -10.08 4.99
N PHE A 492 10.36 -10.15 6.31
CA PHE A 492 9.30 -10.19 7.31
C PHE A 492 9.68 -9.38 8.54
N SER A 493 8.67 -8.95 9.31
CA SER A 493 8.86 -8.37 10.64
C SER A 493 7.68 -8.66 11.57
N ILE A 494 7.96 -8.68 12.87
CA ILE A 494 7.02 -8.40 13.96
C ILE A 494 7.42 -7.09 14.63
N ARG A 495 6.44 -6.39 15.19
CA ARG A 495 6.65 -5.12 15.90
C ARG A 495 6.27 -5.19 17.37
N ARG A 496 6.82 -4.26 18.14
CA ARG A 496 6.37 -3.93 19.49
C ARG A 496 5.05 -3.14 19.39
N PRO A 497 3.93 -3.65 19.93
CA PRO A 497 2.62 -3.03 19.73
C PRO A 497 2.49 -1.66 20.38
N MET A 498 1.72 -0.78 19.72
CA MET A 498 1.23 0.46 20.32
C MET A 498 0.24 0.14 21.46
N ILE A 499 0.28 0.93 22.52
CA ILE A 499 -0.71 0.87 23.61
C ILE A 499 -1.96 1.61 23.14
N THR A 500 -3.06 0.89 23.02
CA THR A 500 -4.32 1.41 22.46
C THR A 500 -5.51 1.24 23.41
N GLY A 501 -5.28 0.84 24.67
CA GLY A 501 -6.33 0.57 25.65
C GLY A 501 -6.58 -0.92 25.86
N GLU A 502 -7.83 -1.33 26.04
CA GLU A 502 -8.24 -2.72 26.31
C GLU A 502 -7.88 -3.68 25.17
N LEU A 503 -7.85 -3.17 23.92
CA LEU A 503 -7.50 -3.95 22.73
C LEU A 503 -6.00 -3.92 22.37
N THR A 504 -5.13 -3.54 23.30
CA THR A 504 -3.67 -3.55 23.09
C THR A 504 -3.17 -4.95 22.73
N GLN A 505 -2.53 -5.11 21.57
CA GLN A 505 -1.96 -6.40 21.15
C GLN A 505 -0.79 -6.81 22.08
N PRO A 506 -0.62 -8.11 22.37
CA PRO A 506 0.43 -8.57 23.27
C PRO A 506 1.83 -8.54 22.63
N PHE A 507 2.86 -8.37 23.45
CA PHE A 507 4.28 -8.60 23.08
C PHE A 507 4.91 -9.60 24.04
N ASP A 508 4.60 -10.86 23.81
CA ASP A 508 4.96 -11.99 24.68
C ASP A 508 5.10 -13.23 23.78
N PRO A 509 6.25 -13.94 23.75
CA PRO A 509 6.46 -15.10 22.88
C PRO A 509 5.40 -16.19 23.01
N GLU A 510 4.77 -16.30 24.17
CA GLU A 510 3.73 -17.29 24.47
C GLU A 510 2.34 -16.91 23.94
N LYS A 511 2.18 -15.70 23.40
CA LYS A 511 0.90 -15.14 22.96
C LYS A 511 0.84 -14.87 21.46
N PRO A 512 -0.37 -14.73 20.89
CA PRO A 512 -0.53 -14.51 19.46
C PRO A 512 0.11 -13.21 18.95
N ALA A 513 0.56 -13.23 17.69
CA ALA A 513 1.16 -12.08 17.00
C ALA A 513 0.83 -12.11 15.50
N VAL A 514 1.07 -11.00 14.80
CA VAL A 514 0.99 -10.92 13.34
C VAL A 514 2.40 -10.74 12.78
N ILE A 515 2.80 -11.64 11.88
CA ILE A 515 4.02 -11.53 11.10
C ILE A 515 3.64 -10.93 9.75
N THR A 516 4.24 -9.78 9.42
CA THR A 516 4.00 -9.10 8.15
C THR A 516 5.14 -9.44 7.19
N PHE A 517 4.80 -10.01 6.03
CA PHE A 517 5.76 -10.31 4.97
C PHE A 517 5.60 -9.30 3.83
N TYR A 518 6.74 -8.85 3.30
CA TYR A 518 6.80 -8.00 2.11
C TYR A 518 7.42 -8.78 0.96
N VAL A 519 6.65 -8.93 -0.12
CA VAL A 519 7.00 -9.76 -1.28
C VAL A 519 7.22 -8.85 -2.48
N PRO A 520 8.49 -8.54 -2.83
CA PRO A 520 8.80 -7.75 -4.02
C PRO A 520 8.58 -8.57 -5.30
N PHE A 521 8.28 -7.85 -6.39
CA PHE A 521 8.20 -8.40 -7.75
C PHE A 521 9.13 -7.65 -8.72
N ASN A 522 10.40 -7.51 -8.34
CA ASN A 522 11.41 -6.90 -9.20
C ASN A 522 11.90 -7.87 -10.29
N ASN A 523 12.19 -7.32 -11.47
CA ASN A 523 12.63 -8.08 -12.64
C ASN A 523 13.81 -7.35 -13.31
N PRO A 524 14.95 -7.16 -12.61
CA PRO A 524 16.10 -6.41 -13.13
C PRO A 524 16.61 -7.01 -14.46
N GLY A 525 17.14 -6.17 -15.33
CA GLY A 525 17.61 -6.52 -16.67
C GLY A 525 16.56 -6.35 -17.77
N TYR A 526 15.28 -6.14 -17.42
CA TYR A 526 14.24 -5.76 -18.37
C TYR A 526 14.01 -4.24 -18.37
N PRO A 527 13.56 -3.67 -19.52
CA PRO A 527 13.14 -2.26 -19.56
C PRO A 527 12.02 -1.97 -18.55
N ILE A 528 11.95 -0.73 -18.06
CA ILE A 528 11.00 -0.33 -17.00
C ILE A 528 9.54 -0.64 -17.35
N LYS A 529 9.16 -0.45 -18.62
CA LYS A 529 7.82 -0.77 -19.14
C LYS A 529 7.43 -2.24 -18.97
N VAL A 530 8.42 -3.12 -18.84
CA VAL A 530 8.25 -4.58 -18.77
C VAL A 530 8.35 -5.08 -17.33
N GLN A 531 9.24 -4.53 -16.48
CA GLN A 531 9.46 -5.04 -15.12
C GLN A 531 8.15 -5.13 -14.31
N GLY A 532 7.39 -4.02 -14.24
CA GLY A 532 6.13 -3.98 -13.52
C GLY A 532 5.04 -4.86 -14.14
N VAL A 533 5.05 -5.06 -15.47
CA VAL A 533 4.11 -5.97 -16.17
C VAL A 533 4.38 -7.42 -15.78
N LEU A 534 5.64 -7.85 -15.78
CA LEU A 534 6.04 -9.20 -15.37
C LEU A 534 5.68 -9.46 -13.91
N GLY A 535 6.02 -8.52 -13.03
CA GLY A 535 5.64 -8.60 -11.63
C GLY A 535 4.12 -8.71 -11.44
N ARG A 536 3.33 -7.93 -12.19
CA ARG A 536 1.87 -7.99 -12.10
C ARG A 536 1.33 -9.33 -12.58
N ALA A 537 1.86 -9.82 -13.69
CA ALA A 537 1.48 -11.13 -14.21
C ALA A 537 1.76 -12.23 -13.18
N GLU A 538 2.89 -12.15 -12.47
CA GLU A 538 3.19 -13.08 -11.38
C GLU A 538 2.22 -12.93 -10.19
N LEU A 539 1.97 -11.70 -9.73
CA LEU A 539 1.05 -11.42 -8.63
C LEU A 539 -0.36 -11.96 -8.91
N LEU A 540 -0.87 -11.73 -10.12
CA LEU A 540 -2.26 -11.96 -10.46
C LEU A 540 -2.53 -13.41 -10.88
N ARG A 541 -1.54 -14.15 -11.39
CA ARG A 541 -1.76 -15.52 -11.91
C ARG A 541 -1.98 -16.58 -10.84
N LYS A 542 -1.51 -16.37 -9.60
CA LYS A 542 -1.60 -17.36 -8.53
C LYS A 542 -2.89 -17.18 -7.72
N SER A 543 -3.58 -18.29 -7.50
CA SER A 543 -4.71 -18.38 -6.57
C SER A 543 -4.27 -18.11 -5.12
N TYR A 544 -5.25 -17.88 -4.23
CA TYR A 544 -4.97 -17.79 -2.80
C TYR A 544 -4.25 -19.04 -2.28
N ALA A 545 -4.75 -20.24 -2.62
CA ALA A 545 -4.20 -21.50 -2.13
C ALA A 545 -2.74 -21.73 -2.55
N GLN A 546 -2.34 -21.24 -3.72
CA GLN A 546 -0.95 -21.33 -4.17
C GLN A 546 -0.03 -20.45 -3.34
N TYR A 547 -0.43 -19.20 -3.06
CA TYR A 547 0.34 -18.32 -2.18
C TYR A 547 0.33 -18.81 -0.73
N GLU A 548 -0.81 -19.29 -0.25
CA GLU A 548 -0.91 -19.91 1.08
C GLU A 548 0.10 -21.05 1.24
N GLN A 549 0.19 -21.92 0.24
CA GLN A 549 1.18 -23.00 0.21
C GLN A 549 2.62 -22.46 0.21
N GLU A 550 2.94 -21.48 -0.63
CA GLU A 550 4.28 -20.87 -0.69
C GLU A 550 4.68 -20.22 0.64
N VAL A 551 3.74 -19.53 1.31
CA VAL A 551 3.95 -18.93 2.64
C VAL A 551 4.24 -20.01 3.67
N VAL A 552 3.41 -21.07 3.71
CA VAL A 552 3.56 -22.19 4.66
C VAL A 552 4.89 -22.91 4.45
N GLU A 553 5.26 -23.19 3.20
CA GLU A 553 6.52 -23.84 2.85
C GLU A 553 7.71 -22.96 3.26
N GLN A 554 7.70 -21.68 2.89
CA GLN A 554 8.78 -20.74 3.25
C GLN A 554 8.93 -20.60 4.77
N MET A 555 7.85 -20.43 5.52
CA MET A 555 7.90 -20.35 6.98
C MET A 555 8.40 -21.66 7.61
N THR A 556 8.02 -22.80 7.06
CA THR A 556 8.49 -24.11 7.53
C THR A 556 9.99 -24.25 7.31
N GLU A 557 10.49 -23.89 6.13
CA GLU A 557 11.93 -23.92 5.83
C GLU A 557 12.74 -23.00 6.75
N MET A 558 12.20 -21.81 7.02
CA MET A 558 12.85 -20.81 7.86
C MET A 558 12.85 -21.20 9.36
N PHE A 559 11.75 -21.76 9.87
CA PHE A 559 11.52 -21.80 11.32
C PHE A 559 11.30 -23.19 11.94
N ALA A 560 11.16 -24.26 11.15
CA ALA A 560 10.90 -25.59 11.72
C ALA A 560 12.02 -26.06 12.69
N GLY A 561 13.28 -25.73 12.39
CA GLY A 561 14.43 -25.99 13.28
C GLY A 561 14.34 -25.30 14.64
N TYR A 562 13.49 -24.28 14.76
CA TYR A 562 13.24 -23.50 15.98
C TYR A 562 11.91 -23.86 16.63
N GLY A 563 11.29 -24.96 16.22
CA GLY A 563 10.08 -25.51 16.84
C GLY A 563 8.77 -25.06 16.21
N PHE A 564 8.81 -24.26 15.14
CA PHE A 564 7.63 -23.89 14.37
C PHE A 564 6.98 -25.12 13.72
N ASN A 565 5.66 -25.19 13.80
CA ASN A 565 4.83 -26.15 13.09
C ASN A 565 3.65 -25.41 12.46
N ALA A 566 3.59 -25.38 11.13
CA ALA A 566 2.59 -24.59 10.42
C ALA A 566 1.14 -24.94 10.80
N GLU A 567 0.81 -26.23 10.96
CA GLU A 567 -0.56 -26.68 11.30
C GLU A 567 -0.99 -26.21 12.69
N ARG A 568 -0.06 -26.22 13.65
CA ARG A 568 -0.31 -25.80 15.03
C ARG A 568 -0.27 -24.28 15.18
N ASP A 569 0.75 -23.63 14.62
CA ASP A 569 1.12 -22.28 14.98
C ASP A 569 0.45 -21.21 14.11
N ILE A 570 0.12 -21.50 12.85
CA ILE A 570 -0.59 -20.54 11.98
C ILE A 570 -2.08 -20.55 12.33
N ALA A 571 -2.61 -19.38 12.66
CA ALA A 571 -4.04 -19.16 12.91
C ALA A 571 -4.78 -18.62 11.67
N GLY A 572 -4.11 -17.83 10.83
CA GLY A 572 -4.68 -17.33 9.58
C GLY A 572 -3.65 -16.63 8.70
N ILE A 573 -3.91 -16.62 7.39
CA ILE A 573 -3.08 -15.98 6.38
C ILE A 573 -3.98 -15.08 5.53
N VAL A 574 -3.67 -13.78 5.46
CA VAL A 574 -4.35 -12.82 4.59
C VAL A 574 -3.38 -12.27 3.56
N LEU A 575 -3.78 -12.32 2.29
CA LEU A 575 -3.03 -11.80 1.15
C LEU A 575 -3.58 -10.43 0.74
N ASN A 576 -2.73 -9.41 0.71
CA ASN A 576 -3.11 -8.08 0.23
C ASN A 576 -2.39 -7.80 -1.09
N ARG A 577 -3.12 -8.00 -2.19
CA ARG A 577 -2.58 -7.89 -3.56
C ARG A 577 -2.76 -6.49 -4.11
N TRP A 578 -1.66 -5.81 -4.40
CA TRP A 578 -1.69 -4.48 -4.99
C TRP A 578 -1.03 -4.51 -6.36
N GLY A 579 -1.85 -4.43 -7.41
CA GLY A 579 -1.36 -4.56 -8.79
C GLY A 579 -0.54 -3.36 -9.27
N HIS A 580 -0.85 -2.16 -8.78
CA HIS A 580 -0.21 -0.91 -9.18
C HIS A 580 0.11 -0.07 -7.94
N ALA A 581 0.70 -0.71 -6.94
CA ALA A 581 0.96 -0.09 -5.65
C ALA A 581 1.95 1.07 -5.76
N TYR A 582 2.96 0.85 -6.60
CA TYR A 582 4.08 1.76 -6.71
C TYR A 582 4.17 2.39 -8.10
N ILE A 583 4.30 3.72 -8.16
CA ILE A 583 4.98 4.42 -9.25
C ILE A 583 6.45 4.04 -9.21
N SER A 584 7.05 3.88 -10.38
CA SER A 584 8.46 3.51 -10.56
C SER A 584 9.17 4.67 -11.28
N PRO A 585 9.69 5.68 -10.57
CA PRO A 585 10.34 6.83 -11.19
C PRO A 585 11.64 6.43 -11.88
N GLN A 586 11.63 6.49 -13.21
CA GLN A 586 12.81 6.39 -14.05
C GLN A 586 13.63 7.70 -14.04
N PRO A 587 14.88 7.67 -14.54
CA PRO A 587 15.62 8.90 -14.79
C PRO A 587 14.80 9.90 -15.61
N GLY A 588 14.77 11.16 -15.17
CA GLY A 588 13.99 12.24 -15.78
C GLY A 588 12.54 12.34 -15.31
N PHE A 589 12.05 11.43 -14.46
CA PHE A 589 10.67 11.50 -13.98
C PHE A 589 10.42 12.73 -13.10
N HIS A 590 11.43 13.14 -12.32
CA HIS A 590 11.28 14.23 -11.35
C HIS A 590 11.52 15.60 -11.97
N PHE A 591 12.51 15.69 -12.87
CA PHE A 591 12.99 16.98 -13.38
C PHE A 591 12.97 17.11 -14.91
N GLY A 592 12.54 16.08 -15.63
CA GLY A 592 12.56 16.04 -17.09
C GLY A 592 13.96 15.76 -17.65
N ILE A 593 14.03 15.63 -18.97
CA ILE A 593 15.26 15.34 -19.71
C ILE A 593 15.42 16.40 -20.80
N ASN A 594 16.66 16.84 -21.04
CA ASN A 594 16.99 17.79 -22.12
C ASN A 594 16.20 19.12 -22.07
N GLY A 595 15.82 19.58 -20.87
CA GLY A 595 15.06 20.80 -20.66
C GLY A 595 13.55 20.67 -20.93
N GLU A 596 13.06 19.47 -21.23
CA GLU A 596 11.63 19.19 -21.26
C GLU A 596 11.03 19.21 -19.86
N GLU A 597 9.75 19.60 -19.76
CA GLU A 597 9.03 19.58 -18.48
C GLU A 597 8.80 18.14 -18.01
N ALA A 598 9.02 17.89 -16.70
CA ALA A 598 8.81 16.58 -16.12
C ALA A 598 7.36 16.10 -16.30
N PRO A 599 7.12 14.81 -16.61
CA PRO A 599 5.79 14.30 -16.91
C PRO A 599 4.79 14.52 -15.76
N LYS A 600 5.25 14.45 -14.50
CA LYS A 600 4.42 14.75 -13.32
C LYS A 600 3.94 16.20 -13.27
N GLU A 601 4.75 17.17 -13.70
CA GLU A 601 4.36 18.58 -13.70
C GLU A 601 3.34 18.88 -14.80
N VAL A 602 3.45 18.22 -15.96
CA VAL A 602 2.45 18.29 -17.03
C VAL A 602 1.08 17.81 -16.54
N VAL A 603 1.04 16.66 -15.85
CA VAL A 603 -0.21 16.11 -15.29
C VAL A 603 -0.76 17.01 -14.16
N ARG A 604 0.11 17.50 -13.28
CA ARG A 604 -0.26 18.28 -12.10
C ARG A 604 -1.05 19.55 -12.43
N LYS A 605 -0.89 20.11 -13.63
CA LYS A 605 -1.62 21.31 -14.09
C LYS A 605 -3.14 21.13 -14.17
N GLY A 606 -3.60 19.89 -14.40
CA GLY A 606 -5.02 19.62 -14.70
C GLY A 606 -5.50 20.36 -15.96
N PHE A 607 -6.82 20.40 -16.17
CA PHE A 607 -7.42 21.13 -17.27
C PHE A 607 -8.90 21.43 -17.01
N GLY A 608 -9.34 22.64 -17.37
CA GLY A 608 -10.73 23.07 -17.14
C GLY A 608 -11.15 22.90 -15.68
N ARG A 609 -12.19 22.11 -15.45
CA ARG A 609 -12.81 21.80 -14.15
C ARG A 609 -12.33 20.48 -13.55
N ILE A 610 -11.25 19.90 -14.09
CA ILE A 610 -10.67 18.62 -13.65
C ILE A 610 -9.24 18.85 -13.12
N GLN A 611 -8.97 18.34 -11.92
CA GLN A 611 -7.63 18.31 -11.31
C GLN A 611 -7.22 16.89 -10.92
N PHE A 612 -5.93 16.57 -11.11
CA PHE A 612 -5.34 15.30 -10.70
C PHE A 612 -4.61 15.49 -9.37
N GLY A 613 -4.90 14.66 -8.37
CA GLY A 613 -4.37 14.79 -7.00
C GLY A 613 -3.85 13.48 -6.41
N HIS A 614 -3.52 12.50 -7.25
CA HIS A 614 -2.96 11.22 -6.83
C HIS A 614 -1.49 11.36 -6.40
N SER A 615 -1.05 10.49 -5.49
CA SER A 615 0.30 10.54 -4.88
C SER A 615 1.43 10.26 -5.87
N GLU A 616 1.17 9.64 -7.03
CA GLU A 616 2.21 9.35 -8.03
C GLU A 616 2.89 10.65 -8.53
N LEU A 617 2.21 11.79 -8.43
CA LEU A 617 2.75 13.11 -8.79
C LEU A 617 3.92 13.54 -7.90
N SER A 618 4.07 13.00 -6.69
CA SER A 618 5.25 13.27 -5.87
C SER A 618 6.48 12.49 -6.34
N GLY A 619 6.29 11.31 -6.95
CA GLY A 619 7.34 10.31 -7.18
C GLY A 619 7.78 9.58 -5.91
N TYR A 620 7.06 9.77 -4.79
CA TYR A 620 7.29 9.13 -3.49
C TYR A 620 5.95 8.90 -2.79
N MET A 621 5.44 7.68 -2.78
CA MET A 621 4.05 7.40 -2.39
C MET A 621 3.85 7.20 -0.89
N SER A 622 3.97 8.27 -0.12
CA SER A 622 3.59 8.27 1.29
C SER A 622 2.14 8.72 1.49
N HIS A 623 1.54 8.36 2.63
CA HIS A 623 0.21 8.84 2.97
C HIS A 623 0.16 10.38 3.13
N THR A 624 1.24 10.99 3.64
CA THR A 624 1.33 12.45 3.79
C THR A 624 1.37 13.16 2.44
N LEU A 625 2.13 12.64 1.48
CA LEU A 625 2.17 13.23 0.13
C LEU A 625 0.88 12.97 -0.64
N ALA A 626 0.21 11.84 -0.41
CA ALA A 626 -1.13 11.61 -0.93
C ALA A 626 -2.12 12.68 -0.42
N LEU A 627 -2.14 12.94 0.90
CA LEU A 627 -2.95 14.01 1.50
C LEU A 627 -2.61 15.38 0.88
N ILE A 628 -1.31 15.70 0.75
CA ILE A 628 -0.85 16.98 0.17
C ILE A 628 -1.30 17.15 -1.29
N GLU A 629 -1.09 16.15 -2.15
CA GLU A 629 -1.48 16.23 -3.56
C GLU A 629 -3.00 16.30 -3.74
N GLY A 630 -3.75 15.54 -2.94
CA GLY A 630 -5.20 15.59 -2.93
C GLY A 630 -5.74 16.96 -2.52
N SER A 631 -5.22 17.50 -1.41
CA SER A 631 -5.56 18.82 -0.90
C SER A 631 -5.21 19.92 -1.90
N ARG A 632 -4.02 19.85 -2.53
CA ARG A 632 -3.62 20.78 -3.60
C ARG A 632 -4.62 20.76 -4.76
N ALA A 633 -4.92 19.57 -5.30
CA ALA A 633 -5.84 19.42 -6.42
C ALA A 633 -7.23 20.00 -6.12
N ALA A 634 -7.74 19.80 -4.90
CA ALA A 634 -8.97 20.43 -4.45
C ALA A 634 -8.86 21.96 -4.44
N ILE A 635 -7.82 22.52 -3.82
CA ILE A 635 -7.59 23.98 -3.77
C ILE A 635 -7.57 24.58 -5.19
N ASP A 636 -6.86 23.94 -6.11
CA ASP A 636 -6.70 24.40 -7.49
C ASP A 636 -8.02 24.41 -8.26
N VAL A 637 -8.88 23.40 -8.07
CA VAL A 637 -10.14 23.28 -8.81
C VAL A 637 -11.27 24.09 -8.18
N MET A 638 -11.25 24.30 -6.86
CA MET A 638 -12.32 25.01 -6.13
C MET A 638 -12.55 26.45 -6.60
N LYS A 639 -11.62 27.05 -7.35
CA LYS A 639 -11.82 28.35 -8.00
C LYS A 639 -12.97 28.37 -9.02
N HIS A 640 -13.41 27.20 -9.48
CA HIS A 640 -14.48 27.02 -10.46
C HIS A 640 -15.86 26.71 -9.85
N ILE A 641 -16.00 26.63 -8.52
CA ILE A 641 -17.26 26.28 -7.85
C ILE A 641 -18.22 27.47 -7.72
N ASN A 642 -17.66 28.68 -7.64
CA ASN A 642 -18.39 29.91 -7.35
C ASN A 642 -18.91 30.59 -8.62
#